data_AF-A0A7Y1XZA1-F1
#
_entry.id   AF-A0A7Y1XZA1-F1
#
_cell.length_a   1.000
_cell.length_b   1.000
_cell.length_c   1.000
_cell.angle_alpha   90.00
_cell.angle_beta   90.00
_cell.angle_gamma   90.00
#
_symmetry.space_group_name_H-M   'P 1'
#
loop_
_entity.id
_entity.type
_entity.pdbx_description
1 polymer ?
#
loop_
_entity_poly.entity_id
_entity_poly.type
_entity_poly.pdbx_seq_one_letter_code
_entity_poly.pdbx_strand_id
1 'polypeptide(L)'
;MQFSKLNNILGWVVFAISTFVYFSTIEPTASFWDCGEFIATAYKLEVGHPPGAPFFMILGRLFSAFVPVEYAATSINILSALSSSFTILFLFWSITAFAKKLATVEGKELTDGSIIAILGSGLIGALCYTFSDSFWFSAVEGEVYAISSLFTALVFWAILKWDAEEQSARSDRWIILIAYLMGLSIGVHLLNLLCIPAIALVMYLKNNDLNLKGLILTGVLSMIVLGFIQSGIIPGVVSLAGGYELFFTENLGSGFNIGVSVFSILLVALIVLLTAYSHGPSDKLKWSILGTLVLLLIPTLFNDFLGGSAKFFCVLVAGGLAYFIMRTKEPNRILHVSIMSFAVILIGYSTFAMIVIRSSANPPMDENNPENVFTLLSYLNREQYGDRPLLKGHYWMAPTVGTEDGDPVYMKAYSVKDGKRTVISYNNRYDAEKYLEANSGMEIEEEYIISDPRKNSVYEYDSRFEAIFPRMYSSQPNHVEAYKAWSDFRGKPTPVSDGQGGRLKVPTPSENFRFFIRYQVNHMYWRYFMWNFVGRQNDIQGHGGILHGNWLSGVEFIDEQRLGSQDGLPSLYEENKARNTFFFLPLLLGIIGLIYQLVKDTKNWLVIMLLFLLTGLAIVIYLNQYPYQPRERDYAYVGSFYAFAMWVGLGVYALYDAVRNVNKRNLTRILLAVVGTGGLIYLMESGGSGDHSFSFAILYMGLLGTGLIALMAFVGVRIGEKNTALLSTVIGLAIPLVMVADGWDDHNRSKRRTGVDIAKNYLQSCEENSIIFTNGDNDTFPLWYAQEVEGVRTDIRVVNLSLLNTDWYIDQMKRKAYESDPVPFTIEEPKYRQGTRDVVLVNPEQNTERMELKEALKVALDDSQKIPIRGM
;
A
#
# COMPACT_ATOMS: atom_id res chain seq x y z
N MET A 1 0.54 -6.98 -42.28
CA MET A 1 -0.18 -5.97 -41.46
C MET A 1 0.83 -5.09 -40.71
N GLN A 2 0.58 -3.81 -40.45
CA GLN A 2 1.48 -2.98 -39.64
C GLN A 2 1.18 -3.16 -38.14
N PHE A 3 1.96 -4.01 -37.47
CA PHE A 3 1.78 -4.32 -36.04
C PHE A 3 1.72 -3.07 -35.15
N SER A 4 2.68 -2.15 -35.29
CA SER A 4 2.78 -0.95 -34.43
C SER A 4 1.53 -0.08 -34.49
N LYS A 5 0.97 0.13 -35.69
CA LYS A 5 -0.24 0.92 -35.89
C LYS A 5 -1.46 0.26 -35.24
N LEU A 6 -1.66 -1.04 -35.47
CA LEU A 6 -2.78 -1.79 -34.91
C LEU A 6 -2.68 -1.92 -33.38
N ASN A 7 -1.49 -2.17 -32.85
CA ASN A 7 -1.23 -2.24 -31.42
C ASN A 7 -1.57 -0.92 -30.70
N ASN A 8 -1.22 0.21 -31.29
CA ASN A 8 -1.54 1.52 -30.70
C ASN A 8 -3.05 1.81 -30.76
N ILE A 9 -3.70 1.56 -31.90
CA ILE A 9 -5.15 1.77 -32.05
C ILE A 9 -5.92 0.87 -31.08
N LEU A 10 -5.62 -0.43 -31.04
CA LEU A 10 -6.35 -1.37 -30.20
C LEU A 10 -6.13 -1.09 -28.71
N GLY A 11 -4.93 -0.65 -28.31
CA GLY A 11 -4.70 -0.17 -26.94
C GLY A 11 -5.69 0.95 -26.56
N TRP A 12 -5.82 1.98 -27.40
CA TRP A 12 -6.77 3.07 -27.17
C TRP A 12 -8.24 2.63 -27.23
N VAL A 13 -8.57 1.61 -28.03
CA VAL A 13 -9.91 1.00 -28.02
C VAL A 13 -10.19 0.33 -26.66
N VAL A 14 -9.25 -0.43 -26.12
CA VAL A 14 -9.39 -1.06 -24.79
C VAL A 14 -9.47 0.00 -23.69
N PHE A 15 -8.70 1.09 -23.81
CA PHE A 15 -8.85 2.27 -22.94
C PHE A 15 -10.27 2.84 -23.01
N ALA A 16 -10.84 3.01 -24.21
CA ALA A 16 -12.20 3.53 -24.37
C ALA A 16 -13.26 2.58 -23.79
N ILE A 17 -13.10 1.27 -23.96
CA ILE A 17 -14.00 0.26 -23.37
C ILE A 17 -13.95 0.34 -21.84
N SER A 18 -12.76 0.28 -21.24
CA SER A 18 -12.60 0.36 -19.78
C SER A 18 -13.10 1.70 -19.22
N THR A 19 -12.84 2.81 -19.90
CA THR A 19 -13.38 4.14 -19.53
C THR A 19 -14.91 4.12 -19.52
N PHE A 20 -15.54 3.56 -20.56
CA PHE A 20 -17.00 3.47 -20.61
C PHE A 20 -17.55 2.62 -19.45
N VAL A 21 -16.94 1.47 -19.18
CA VAL A 21 -17.34 0.58 -18.08
C VAL A 21 -17.26 1.31 -16.75
N TYR A 22 -16.10 1.89 -16.41
CA TYR A 22 -15.93 2.55 -15.12
C TYR A 22 -16.79 3.80 -14.99
N PHE A 23 -16.92 4.63 -16.04
CA PHE A 23 -17.76 5.83 -15.99
C PHE A 23 -19.26 5.49 -15.85
N SER A 24 -19.72 4.42 -16.48
CA SER A 24 -21.13 4.00 -16.39
C SER A 24 -21.48 3.33 -15.06
N THR A 25 -20.48 2.90 -14.29
CA THR A 25 -20.64 2.22 -13.00
C THR A 25 -20.14 3.03 -11.81
N ILE A 26 -19.62 4.24 -12.04
CA ILE A 26 -18.99 5.08 -11.02
C ILE A 26 -19.98 5.52 -9.93
N GLU A 27 -19.52 5.60 -8.68
CA GLU A 27 -20.32 6.18 -7.61
C GLU A 27 -20.45 7.71 -7.81
N PRO A 28 -21.66 8.30 -7.75
CA PRO A 28 -21.82 9.75 -7.96
C PRO A 28 -21.35 10.58 -6.74
N THR A 29 -21.32 9.99 -5.55
CA THR A 29 -21.00 10.65 -4.28
C THR A 29 -19.78 10.01 -3.61
N ALA A 30 -19.53 10.33 -2.34
CA ALA A 30 -18.55 9.61 -1.53
C ALA A 30 -19.10 8.26 -1.05
N SER A 31 -18.32 7.20 -1.26
CA SER A 31 -18.53 5.88 -0.67
C SER A 31 -18.25 5.89 0.84
N PHE A 32 -18.60 4.80 1.53
CA PHE A 32 -18.11 4.53 2.89
C PHE A 32 -16.57 4.32 2.91
N TRP A 33 -16.00 4.18 4.12
CA TRP A 33 -14.56 4.14 4.37
C TRP A 33 -13.84 5.41 3.91
N ASP A 34 -12.56 5.28 3.60
CA ASP A 34 -11.59 6.34 3.34
C ASP A 34 -12.00 7.28 2.18
N CYS A 35 -12.95 6.88 1.32
CA CYS A 35 -13.40 7.67 0.17
C CYS A 35 -13.88 9.08 0.55
N GLY A 36 -14.71 9.22 1.60
CA GLY A 36 -15.23 10.54 2.01
C GLY A 36 -14.13 11.51 2.42
N GLU A 37 -13.15 11.00 3.15
CA GLU A 37 -11.98 11.72 3.59
C GLU A 37 -11.03 12.06 2.42
N PHE A 38 -10.70 11.10 1.56
CA PHE A 38 -9.86 11.35 0.38
C PHE A 38 -10.46 12.39 -0.56
N ILE A 39 -11.79 12.37 -0.75
CA ILE A 39 -12.49 13.36 -1.56
C ILE A 39 -12.47 14.73 -0.85
N ALA A 40 -12.72 14.80 0.45
CA ALA A 40 -12.68 16.05 1.22
C ALA A 40 -11.27 16.67 1.24
N THR A 41 -10.25 15.88 1.58
CA THR A 41 -8.84 16.30 1.58
C THR A 41 -8.39 16.76 0.21
N ALA A 42 -8.74 16.06 -0.86
CA ALA A 42 -8.40 16.49 -2.22
C ALA A 42 -9.17 17.76 -2.63
N TYR A 43 -10.45 17.88 -2.28
CA TYR A 43 -11.27 19.03 -2.65
C TYR A 43 -10.77 20.33 -2.01
N LYS A 44 -10.37 20.32 -0.73
CA LYS A 44 -9.90 21.52 -0.01
C LYS A 44 -8.39 21.59 0.24
N LEU A 45 -7.64 20.58 -0.21
CA LEU A 45 -6.23 20.37 0.16
C LEU A 45 -6.06 20.34 1.69
N GLU A 46 -6.87 19.54 2.37
CA GLU A 46 -6.80 19.32 3.83
C GLU A 46 -5.91 18.12 4.16
N VAL A 47 -5.56 17.88 5.42
CA VAL A 47 -4.63 16.79 5.76
C VAL A 47 -5.41 15.58 6.26
N GLY A 48 -5.37 14.49 5.48
CA GLY A 48 -5.97 13.21 5.85
C GLY A 48 -5.00 12.30 6.61
N HIS A 49 -5.43 11.08 6.87
CA HIS A 49 -4.71 10.12 7.67
C HIS A 49 -3.35 9.75 7.06
N PRO A 50 -2.34 9.43 7.89
CA PRO A 50 -0.99 9.19 7.40
C PRO A 50 -0.89 7.97 6.48
N PRO A 51 -0.15 8.06 5.35
CA PRO A 51 0.77 9.14 4.98
C PRO A 51 0.18 10.19 4.00
N GLY A 52 -1.14 10.39 3.95
CA GLY A 52 -1.79 11.56 3.34
C GLY A 52 -1.94 11.60 1.82
N ALA A 53 -1.18 10.80 1.06
CA ALA A 53 -1.25 10.73 -0.41
C ALA A 53 -1.30 12.11 -1.12
N PRO A 54 -0.34 13.02 -0.86
CA PRO A 54 -0.40 14.40 -1.33
C PRO A 54 -0.49 14.58 -2.85
N PHE A 55 0.11 13.68 -3.64
CA PHE A 55 0.03 13.75 -5.09
C PHE A 55 -1.38 13.39 -5.60
N PHE A 56 -2.05 12.42 -4.96
CA PHE A 56 -3.47 12.14 -5.23
C PHE A 56 -4.32 13.38 -4.94
N MET A 57 -4.10 14.03 -3.80
CA MET A 57 -4.86 15.23 -3.42
C MET A 57 -4.67 16.40 -4.40
N ILE A 58 -3.43 16.66 -4.84
CA ILE A 58 -3.13 17.72 -5.81
C ILE A 58 -3.87 17.45 -7.14
N LEU A 59 -3.89 16.20 -7.61
CA LEU A 59 -4.63 15.82 -8.81
C LEU A 59 -6.16 15.91 -8.59
N GLY A 60 -6.67 15.42 -7.47
CA GLY A 60 -8.09 15.51 -7.14
C GLY A 60 -8.58 16.96 -7.03
N ARG A 61 -7.75 17.86 -6.47
CA ARG A 61 -8.02 19.31 -6.47
C ARG A 61 -8.12 19.86 -7.88
N LEU A 62 -7.21 19.46 -8.79
CA LEU A 62 -7.23 19.91 -10.17
C LEU A 62 -8.51 19.46 -10.90
N PHE A 63 -8.95 18.22 -10.66
CA PHE A 63 -10.17 17.67 -11.26
C PHE A 63 -11.45 18.33 -10.74
N SER A 64 -11.47 18.69 -9.46
CA SER A 64 -12.64 19.29 -8.81
C SER A 64 -12.68 20.83 -8.89
N ALA A 65 -11.57 21.50 -9.21
CA ALA A 65 -11.48 22.97 -9.20
C ALA A 65 -12.38 23.68 -10.22
N PHE A 66 -12.78 22.99 -11.29
CA PHE A 66 -13.52 23.59 -12.43
C PHE A 66 -14.96 23.08 -12.56
N VAL A 67 -15.45 22.32 -11.56
CA VAL A 67 -16.81 21.79 -11.55
C VAL A 67 -17.62 22.40 -10.41
N PRO A 68 -18.95 22.50 -10.54
CA PRO A 68 -19.83 22.81 -9.41
C PRO A 68 -19.65 21.83 -8.24
N VAL A 69 -19.98 22.29 -7.03
CA VAL A 69 -19.82 21.53 -5.77
C VAL A 69 -20.51 20.16 -5.85
N GLU A 70 -21.70 20.10 -6.45
CA GLU A 70 -22.46 18.86 -6.60
C GLU A 70 -21.76 17.77 -7.44
N TYR A 71 -20.75 18.15 -8.23
CA TYR A 71 -19.96 17.24 -9.06
C TYR A 71 -18.53 17.03 -8.53
N ALA A 72 -18.17 17.61 -7.38
CA ALA A 72 -16.83 17.50 -6.81
C ALA A 72 -16.44 16.04 -6.54
N ALA A 73 -17.29 15.27 -5.85
CA ALA A 73 -17.05 13.84 -5.60
C ALA A 73 -16.95 13.04 -6.90
N THR A 74 -17.91 13.20 -7.81
CA THR A 74 -17.88 12.50 -9.10
C THR A 74 -16.61 12.82 -9.89
N SER A 75 -16.14 14.07 -9.87
CA SER A 75 -14.92 14.49 -10.59
C SER A 75 -13.66 13.81 -10.04
N ILE A 76 -13.59 13.56 -8.73
CA ILE A 76 -12.48 12.87 -8.08
C ILE A 76 -12.60 11.36 -8.27
N ASN A 77 -13.81 10.79 -8.24
CA ASN A 77 -14.03 9.39 -8.64
C ASN A 77 -13.60 9.19 -10.11
N ILE A 78 -13.87 10.15 -11.01
CA ILE A 78 -13.44 10.10 -12.43
C ILE A 78 -11.91 10.03 -12.54
N LEU A 79 -11.15 10.66 -11.64
CA LEU A 79 -9.69 10.52 -11.60
C LEU A 79 -9.28 9.05 -11.35
N SER A 80 -9.94 8.34 -10.43
CA SER A 80 -9.73 6.90 -10.24
C SER A 80 -10.09 6.11 -11.50
N ALA A 81 -11.27 6.36 -12.08
CA ALA A 81 -11.74 5.65 -13.27
C ALA A 81 -10.82 5.83 -14.49
N LEU A 82 -10.33 7.05 -14.72
CA LEU A 82 -9.35 7.34 -15.78
C LEU A 82 -8.01 6.69 -15.49
N SER A 83 -7.55 6.74 -14.24
CA SER A 83 -6.28 6.13 -13.84
C SER A 83 -6.31 4.62 -14.07
N SER A 84 -7.39 3.95 -13.66
CA SER A 84 -7.63 2.54 -13.93
C SER A 84 -7.75 2.24 -15.43
N SER A 85 -8.39 3.11 -16.22
CA SER A 85 -8.46 2.94 -17.69
C SER A 85 -7.07 3.01 -18.34
N PHE A 86 -6.20 3.91 -17.87
CA PHE A 86 -4.80 3.95 -18.29
C PHE A 86 -4.02 2.72 -17.81
N THR A 87 -4.28 2.18 -16.61
CA THR A 87 -3.72 0.89 -16.18
C THR A 87 -4.04 -0.21 -17.19
N ILE A 88 -5.29 -0.29 -17.66
CA ILE A 88 -5.70 -1.27 -18.68
C ILE A 88 -4.96 -1.05 -20.01
N LEU A 89 -4.78 0.20 -20.44
CA LEU A 89 -4.00 0.55 -21.64
C LEU A 89 -2.55 0.04 -21.54
N PHE A 90 -1.87 0.31 -20.42
CA PHE A 90 -0.49 -0.13 -20.20
C PHE A 90 -0.38 -1.64 -19.97
N LEU A 91 -1.40 -2.28 -19.40
CA LEU A 91 -1.50 -3.74 -19.34
C LEU A 91 -1.55 -4.33 -20.75
N PHE A 92 -2.46 -3.82 -21.60
CA PHE A 92 -2.58 -4.25 -22.99
C PHE A 92 -1.22 -4.19 -23.71
N TRP A 93 -0.51 -3.07 -23.62
CA TRP A 93 0.81 -2.93 -24.26
C TRP A 93 1.90 -3.78 -23.62
N SER A 94 1.84 -4.05 -22.32
CA SER A 94 2.76 -4.99 -21.66
C SER A 94 2.53 -6.43 -22.17
N ILE A 95 1.27 -6.85 -22.28
CA ILE A 95 0.91 -8.18 -22.80
C ILE A 95 1.33 -8.33 -24.25
N THR A 96 1.03 -7.36 -25.12
CA THR A 96 1.43 -7.46 -26.53
C THR A 96 2.95 -7.39 -26.70
N ALA A 97 3.68 -6.71 -25.82
CA ALA A 97 5.14 -6.73 -25.82
C ALA A 97 5.68 -8.14 -25.51
N PHE A 98 5.17 -8.82 -24.49
CA PHE A 98 5.59 -10.20 -24.17
C PHE A 98 5.12 -11.21 -25.22
N ALA A 99 3.87 -11.11 -25.69
CA ALA A 99 3.36 -11.97 -26.75
C ALA A 99 4.16 -11.81 -28.05
N LYS A 100 4.59 -10.58 -28.38
CA LYS A 100 5.50 -10.35 -29.51
C LYS A 100 6.85 -11.02 -29.30
N LYS A 101 7.46 -10.90 -28.11
CA LYS A 101 8.73 -11.60 -27.80
C LYS A 101 8.59 -13.10 -28.00
N LEU A 102 7.52 -13.69 -27.46
CA LEU A 102 7.17 -15.11 -27.64
C LEU A 102 7.01 -15.50 -29.12
N ALA A 103 6.34 -14.66 -29.92
CA ALA A 103 6.13 -14.91 -31.34
C ALA A 103 7.43 -14.87 -32.17
N THR A 104 8.41 -14.08 -31.73
CA THR A 104 9.69 -13.90 -32.42
C THR A 104 10.83 -14.75 -31.86
N VAL A 105 10.55 -15.65 -30.91
CA VAL A 105 11.54 -16.61 -30.40
C VAL A 105 12.16 -17.38 -31.57
N GLU A 106 13.48 -17.63 -31.49
CA GLU A 106 14.30 -18.25 -32.55
C GLU A 106 14.41 -17.43 -33.85
N GLY A 107 14.12 -16.12 -33.81
CA GLY A 107 14.25 -15.23 -34.97
C GLY A 107 13.11 -15.36 -35.98
N LYS A 108 11.96 -15.90 -35.57
CA LYS A 108 10.77 -16.01 -36.43
C LYS A 108 10.22 -14.62 -36.78
N GLU A 109 9.87 -14.43 -38.06
CA GLU A 109 9.19 -13.23 -38.51
C GLU A 109 7.71 -13.24 -38.10
N LEU A 110 7.14 -12.04 -37.95
CA LEU A 110 5.73 -11.89 -37.63
C LEU A 110 4.85 -12.12 -38.87
N THR A 111 4.02 -13.15 -38.81
CA THR A 111 2.95 -13.39 -39.79
C THR A 111 1.72 -12.54 -39.44
N ASP A 112 0.82 -12.34 -40.40
CA ASP A 112 -0.45 -11.67 -40.11
C ASP A 112 -1.27 -12.42 -39.03
N GLY A 113 -1.20 -13.75 -39.01
CA GLY A 113 -1.86 -14.57 -37.99
C GLY A 113 -1.26 -14.37 -36.60
N SER A 114 0.07 -14.33 -36.47
CA SER A 114 0.70 -14.05 -35.17
C SER A 114 0.42 -12.63 -34.70
N ILE A 115 0.34 -11.65 -35.61
CA ILE A 115 -0.09 -10.28 -35.28
C ILE A 115 -1.50 -10.28 -34.68
N ILE A 116 -2.47 -10.97 -35.29
CA ILE A 116 -3.84 -11.07 -34.77
C ILE A 116 -3.85 -11.75 -33.39
N ALA A 117 -3.10 -12.85 -33.23
CA ALA A 117 -3.03 -13.57 -31.95
C ALA A 117 -2.38 -12.73 -30.84
N ILE A 118 -1.33 -11.94 -31.14
CA ILE A 118 -0.71 -11.01 -30.19
C ILE A 118 -1.73 -9.94 -29.76
N LEU A 119 -2.44 -9.34 -30.71
CA LEU A 119 -3.45 -8.31 -30.42
C LEU A 119 -4.62 -8.88 -29.62
N GLY A 120 -5.09 -10.09 -29.95
CA GLY A 120 -6.10 -10.81 -29.19
C GLY A 120 -5.66 -11.11 -27.76
N SER A 121 -4.41 -11.54 -27.58
CA SER A 121 -3.82 -11.77 -26.26
C SER A 121 -3.85 -10.52 -25.39
N GLY A 122 -3.45 -9.38 -25.95
CA GLY A 122 -3.54 -8.09 -25.26
C GLY A 122 -4.98 -7.73 -24.89
N LEU A 123 -5.91 -7.86 -25.84
CA LEU A 123 -7.32 -7.52 -25.66
C LEU A 123 -7.96 -8.33 -24.53
N ILE A 124 -7.79 -9.65 -24.56
CA ILE A 124 -8.45 -10.57 -23.62
C ILE A 124 -7.85 -10.46 -22.22
N GLY A 125 -6.52 -10.46 -22.09
CA GLY A 125 -5.89 -10.29 -20.77
C GLY A 125 -6.23 -8.94 -20.13
N ALA A 126 -6.24 -7.86 -20.92
CA ALA A 126 -6.60 -6.54 -20.42
C ALA A 126 -8.09 -6.43 -20.02
N LEU A 127 -9.01 -7.02 -20.80
CA LEU A 127 -10.44 -7.03 -20.45
C LEU A 127 -10.75 -7.95 -19.26
N CYS A 128 -10.10 -9.10 -19.13
CA CYS A 128 -10.26 -9.93 -17.92
C CYS A 128 -9.85 -9.18 -16.66
N TYR A 129 -8.79 -8.36 -16.72
CA TYR A 129 -8.41 -7.50 -15.59
C TYR A 129 -9.38 -6.33 -15.38
N THR A 130 -9.92 -5.77 -16.48
CA THR A 130 -10.96 -4.72 -16.43
C THR A 130 -12.18 -5.16 -15.62
N PHE A 131 -12.57 -6.42 -15.77
CA PHE A 131 -13.75 -7.00 -15.11
C PHE A 131 -13.39 -7.85 -13.88
N SER A 132 -12.17 -7.72 -13.36
CA SER A 132 -11.77 -8.42 -12.13
C SER A 132 -12.31 -7.68 -10.90
N ASP A 133 -12.87 -8.44 -9.96
CA ASP A 133 -13.63 -7.95 -8.80
C ASP A 133 -12.90 -6.81 -8.05
N SER A 134 -11.72 -7.10 -7.52
CA SER A 134 -10.96 -6.15 -6.70
C SER A 134 -10.52 -4.91 -7.47
N PHE A 135 -10.18 -5.06 -8.75
CA PHE A 135 -9.72 -3.93 -9.56
C PHE A 135 -10.87 -3.01 -9.98
N TRP A 136 -12.02 -3.58 -10.33
CA TRP A 136 -13.19 -2.80 -10.74
C TRP A 136 -13.74 -2.01 -9.57
N PHE A 137 -13.81 -2.58 -8.35
CA PHE A 137 -14.20 -1.84 -7.15
C PHE A 137 -13.36 -0.57 -6.93
N SER A 138 -12.03 -0.69 -6.95
CA SER A 138 -11.13 0.46 -6.81
C SER A 138 -11.19 1.45 -7.99
N ALA A 139 -11.70 1.04 -9.15
CA ALA A 139 -11.83 1.91 -10.33
C ALA A 139 -13.04 2.85 -10.28
N VAL A 140 -14.05 2.55 -9.46
CA VAL A 140 -15.33 3.29 -9.40
C VAL A 140 -15.50 4.18 -8.17
N GLU A 141 -14.47 4.29 -7.33
CA GLU A 141 -14.46 5.10 -6.11
C GLU A 141 -13.16 5.91 -5.94
N GLY A 142 -13.24 7.02 -5.20
CA GLY A 142 -12.16 7.99 -5.03
C GLY A 142 -11.08 7.57 -4.03
N GLU A 143 -10.32 6.52 -4.35
CA GLU A 143 -9.21 6.03 -3.52
C GLU A 143 -7.85 6.05 -4.23
N VAL A 144 -6.77 5.93 -3.44
CA VAL A 144 -5.38 5.96 -3.91
C VAL A 144 -4.97 4.72 -4.73
N TYR A 145 -5.70 3.61 -4.63
CA TYR A 145 -5.29 2.33 -5.22
C TYR A 145 -5.38 2.32 -6.76
N ALA A 146 -6.31 3.08 -7.35
CA ALA A 146 -6.41 3.24 -8.80
C ALA A 146 -5.16 3.91 -9.38
N ILE A 147 -4.73 5.04 -8.79
CA ILE A 147 -3.52 5.75 -9.20
C ILE A 147 -2.26 4.91 -8.91
N SER A 148 -2.21 4.20 -7.78
CA SER A 148 -1.11 3.27 -7.47
C SER A 148 -0.97 2.18 -8.54
N SER A 149 -2.09 1.63 -9.01
CA SER A 149 -2.13 0.64 -10.10
C SER A 149 -1.67 1.24 -11.43
N LEU A 150 -2.02 2.50 -11.72
CA LEU A 150 -1.52 3.22 -12.89
C LEU A 150 0.01 3.36 -12.85
N PHE A 151 0.58 3.80 -11.73
CA PHE A 151 2.05 3.92 -11.61
C PHE A 151 2.75 2.58 -11.79
N THR A 152 2.22 1.52 -11.18
CA THR A 152 2.72 0.14 -11.33
C THR A 152 2.74 -0.28 -12.80
N ALA A 153 1.61 -0.11 -13.51
CA ALA A 153 1.50 -0.49 -14.92
C ALA A 153 2.37 0.37 -15.84
N LEU A 154 2.42 1.67 -15.61
CA LEU A 154 3.20 2.63 -16.40
C LEU A 154 4.71 2.41 -16.24
N VAL A 155 5.19 2.22 -15.00
CA VAL A 155 6.60 1.95 -14.72
C VAL A 155 7.01 0.60 -15.31
N PHE A 156 6.18 -0.43 -15.15
CA PHE A 156 6.48 -1.74 -15.71
C PHE A 156 6.46 -1.72 -17.25
N TRP A 157 5.52 -1.01 -17.87
CA TRP A 157 5.54 -0.79 -19.31
C TRP A 157 6.76 0.01 -19.77
N ALA A 158 7.17 1.04 -19.02
CA ALA A 158 8.33 1.87 -19.34
C ALA A 158 9.64 1.07 -19.33
N ILE A 159 9.80 0.09 -18.43
CA ILE A 159 11.00 -0.77 -18.46
C ILE A 159 10.98 -1.72 -19.67
N LEU A 160 9.82 -2.17 -20.13
CA LEU A 160 9.71 -2.94 -21.39
C LEU A 160 10.04 -2.06 -22.62
N LYS A 161 9.73 -0.76 -22.57
CA LYS A 161 10.16 0.20 -23.59
C LYS A 161 11.67 0.40 -23.59
N TRP A 162 12.29 0.53 -22.42
CA TRP A 162 13.74 0.56 -22.27
C TRP A 162 14.38 -0.72 -22.80
N ASP A 163 13.79 -1.88 -22.52
CA ASP A 163 14.30 -3.17 -22.95
C ASP A 163 14.25 -3.31 -24.48
N ALA A 164 13.17 -2.87 -25.12
CA ALA A 164 12.99 -2.93 -26.56
C ALA A 164 13.84 -1.94 -27.38
N GLU A 165 14.36 -0.87 -26.77
CA GLU A 165 15.26 0.09 -27.45
C GLU A 165 16.73 -0.37 -27.40
N GLU A 166 17.49 -0.13 -28.47
CA GLU A 166 18.94 -0.34 -28.47
C GLU A 166 19.61 0.50 -27.38
N GLN A 167 20.61 -0.09 -26.69
CA GLN A 167 21.30 0.58 -25.60
C GLN A 167 22.05 1.80 -26.11
N SER A 168 21.53 2.97 -25.75
CA SER A 168 22.04 4.27 -26.18
C SER A 168 21.83 5.30 -25.08
N ALA A 169 22.46 6.47 -25.16
CA ALA A 169 22.16 7.56 -24.23
C ALA A 169 20.65 7.93 -24.25
N ARG A 170 19.96 7.69 -25.37
CA ARG A 170 18.52 7.90 -25.50
C ARG A 170 17.69 6.90 -24.70
N SER A 171 18.15 5.66 -24.52
CA SER A 171 17.39 4.67 -23.74
C SER A 171 17.32 5.06 -22.25
N ASP A 172 18.32 5.76 -21.71
CA ASP A 172 18.38 6.12 -20.28
C ASP A 172 17.26 7.04 -19.81
N ARG A 173 16.62 7.77 -20.74
CA ARG A 173 15.43 8.57 -20.44
C ARG A 173 14.32 7.75 -19.78
N TRP A 174 14.22 6.46 -20.12
CA TRP A 174 13.24 5.56 -19.53
C TRP A 174 13.57 5.25 -18.07
N ILE A 175 14.85 5.10 -17.72
CA ILE A 175 15.28 4.87 -16.33
C ILE A 175 15.02 6.12 -15.49
N ILE A 176 15.34 7.30 -16.01
CA ILE A 176 15.05 8.58 -15.34
C ILE A 176 13.54 8.78 -15.20
N LEU A 177 12.74 8.48 -16.23
CA LEU A 177 11.29 8.52 -16.16
C LEU A 177 10.74 7.56 -15.09
N ILE A 178 11.25 6.32 -15.04
CA ILE A 178 10.88 5.34 -14.01
C ILE A 178 11.19 5.88 -12.62
N ALA A 179 12.38 6.46 -12.41
CA ALA A 179 12.75 7.06 -11.14
C ALA A 179 11.82 8.22 -10.75
N TYR A 180 11.45 9.09 -11.70
CA TYR A 180 10.52 10.19 -11.46
C TYR A 180 9.12 9.67 -11.07
N LEU A 181 8.62 8.69 -11.82
CA LEU A 181 7.33 8.05 -11.54
C LEU A 181 7.33 7.32 -10.19
N MET A 182 8.43 6.70 -9.81
CA MET A 182 8.60 6.11 -8.48
C MET A 182 8.56 7.20 -7.39
N GLY A 183 9.26 8.32 -7.59
CA GLY A 183 9.20 9.47 -6.69
C GLY A 183 7.77 10.01 -6.49
N LEU A 184 7.04 10.22 -7.58
CA LEU A 184 5.63 10.66 -7.53
C LEU A 184 4.73 9.63 -6.84
N SER A 185 4.96 8.34 -7.10
CA SER A 185 4.16 7.28 -6.50
C SER A 185 4.29 7.22 -4.98
N ILE A 186 5.40 7.68 -4.38
CA ILE A 186 5.53 7.78 -2.92
C ILE A 186 4.47 8.74 -2.35
N GLY A 187 4.16 9.83 -3.08
CA GLY A 187 3.07 10.75 -2.76
C GLY A 187 1.66 10.21 -3.06
N VAL A 188 1.52 8.93 -3.42
CA VAL A 188 0.23 8.23 -3.60
C VAL A 188 0.19 6.99 -2.72
N HIS A 189 1.07 6.02 -2.99
CA HIS A 189 1.19 4.77 -2.26
C HIS A 189 2.55 4.09 -2.54
N LEU A 190 3.15 3.47 -1.52
CA LEU A 190 4.44 2.79 -1.61
C LEU A 190 4.48 1.49 -2.45
N LEU A 191 3.34 0.99 -2.92
CA LEU A 191 3.26 -0.35 -3.55
C LEU A 191 4.03 -0.42 -4.86
N ASN A 192 4.12 0.70 -5.58
CA ASN A 192 4.87 0.77 -6.84
C ASN A 192 6.37 0.45 -6.67
N LEU A 193 6.95 0.66 -5.47
CA LEU A 193 8.34 0.31 -5.18
C LEU A 193 8.60 -1.20 -5.31
N LEU A 194 7.57 -2.04 -5.16
CA LEU A 194 7.68 -3.50 -5.35
C LEU A 194 8.01 -3.90 -6.80
N CYS A 195 7.91 -2.96 -7.76
CA CYS A 195 8.37 -3.19 -9.14
C CYS A 195 9.91 -3.21 -9.27
N ILE A 196 10.65 -2.66 -8.30
CA ILE A 196 12.12 -2.50 -8.38
C ILE A 196 12.83 -3.83 -8.71
N PRO A 197 12.55 -4.96 -8.03
CA PRO A 197 13.24 -6.21 -8.35
C PRO A 197 12.90 -6.75 -9.75
N ALA A 198 11.66 -6.60 -10.21
CA ALA A 198 11.27 -6.99 -11.57
C ALA A 198 11.98 -6.12 -12.63
N ILE A 199 12.09 -4.82 -12.40
CA ILE A 199 12.84 -3.87 -13.25
C ILE A 199 14.32 -4.22 -13.29
N ALA A 200 14.94 -4.44 -12.13
CA ALA A 200 16.34 -4.84 -12.03
C ALA A 200 16.59 -6.15 -12.78
N LEU A 201 15.65 -7.09 -12.71
CA LEU A 201 15.73 -8.35 -13.44
C LEU A 201 15.63 -8.16 -14.96
N VAL A 202 14.76 -7.27 -15.46
CA VAL A 202 14.72 -6.90 -16.89
C VAL A 202 16.07 -6.31 -17.32
N MET A 203 16.63 -5.40 -16.53
CA MET A 203 17.93 -4.78 -16.81
C MET A 203 19.06 -5.81 -16.87
N TYR A 204 19.06 -6.78 -15.95
CA TYR A 204 20.02 -7.87 -15.94
C TYR A 204 19.86 -8.78 -17.17
N LEU A 205 18.64 -9.27 -17.42
CA LEU A 205 18.38 -10.27 -18.46
C LEU A 205 18.50 -9.74 -19.89
N LYS A 206 18.47 -8.42 -20.10
CA LYS A 206 18.66 -7.79 -21.43
C LYS A 206 19.97 -8.21 -22.10
N ASN A 207 21.06 -8.25 -21.32
CA ASN A 207 22.41 -8.54 -21.83
C ASN A 207 23.01 -9.84 -21.29
N ASN A 208 22.29 -10.56 -20.43
CA ASN A 208 22.82 -11.75 -19.76
C ASN A 208 21.95 -12.99 -20.03
N ASP A 209 22.60 -14.15 -20.01
CA ASP A 209 21.92 -15.44 -19.98
C ASP A 209 21.47 -15.82 -18.57
N LEU A 210 20.61 -16.84 -18.50
CA LEU A 210 20.10 -17.34 -17.24
C LEU A 210 21.25 -17.91 -16.41
N ASN A 211 21.67 -17.17 -15.39
CA ASN A 211 22.69 -17.57 -14.44
C ASN A 211 22.14 -17.42 -13.02
N LEU A 212 22.02 -18.53 -12.28
CA LEU A 212 21.45 -18.53 -10.94
C LEU A 212 22.16 -17.58 -9.98
N LYS A 213 23.50 -17.47 -10.04
CA LYS A 213 24.26 -16.53 -9.19
C LYS A 213 23.92 -15.07 -9.53
N GLY A 214 23.83 -14.75 -10.81
CA GLY A 214 23.44 -13.42 -11.27
C GLY A 214 22.00 -13.05 -10.93
N LEU A 215 21.07 -14.01 -11.04
CA LEU A 215 19.68 -13.85 -10.63
C LEU A 215 19.55 -13.58 -9.12
N ILE A 216 20.21 -14.39 -8.28
CA ILE A 216 20.19 -14.22 -6.82
C ILE A 216 20.84 -12.88 -6.45
N LEU A 217 22.00 -12.54 -7.03
CA LEU A 217 22.67 -11.28 -6.74
C LEU A 217 21.81 -10.07 -7.13
N THR A 218 21.18 -10.10 -8.30
CA THR A 218 20.27 -9.04 -8.77
C THR A 218 19.05 -8.92 -7.84
N GLY A 219 18.47 -10.05 -7.44
CA GLY A 219 17.37 -10.09 -6.47
C GLY A 219 17.77 -9.48 -5.12
N VAL A 220 18.90 -9.88 -4.55
CA VAL A 220 19.38 -9.34 -3.27
C VAL A 220 19.69 -7.85 -3.37
N LEU A 221 20.41 -7.41 -4.41
CA LEU A 221 20.75 -5.99 -4.60
C LEU A 221 19.51 -5.13 -4.79
N SER A 222 18.52 -5.60 -5.54
CA SER A 222 17.26 -4.87 -5.74
C SER A 222 16.42 -4.78 -4.46
N MET A 223 16.41 -5.83 -3.62
CA MET A 223 15.78 -5.77 -2.30
C MET A 223 16.51 -4.80 -1.35
N ILE A 224 17.84 -4.71 -1.43
CA ILE A 224 18.62 -3.70 -0.69
C ILE A 224 18.26 -2.29 -1.16
N VAL A 225 18.15 -2.06 -2.47
CA VAL A 225 17.72 -0.77 -3.03
C VAL A 225 16.30 -0.42 -2.58
N LEU A 226 15.38 -1.37 -2.62
CA LEU A 226 14.00 -1.18 -2.15
C LEU A 226 13.97 -0.79 -0.66
N GLY A 227 14.67 -1.54 0.19
CA GLY A 227 14.77 -1.23 1.62
C GLY A 227 15.46 0.11 1.90
N PHE A 228 16.50 0.44 1.11
CA PHE A 228 17.18 1.74 1.21
C PHE A 228 16.27 2.90 0.82
N ILE A 229 15.44 2.76 -0.22
CA ILE A 229 14.45 3.80 -0.57
C ILE A 229 13.41 3.91 0.55
N GLN A 230 12.83 2.78 0.98
CA GLN A 230 11.73 2.76 1.94
C GLN A 230 12.12 3.25 3.34
N SER A 231 13.25 2.78 3.88
CA SER A 231 13.69 3.08 5.25
C SER A 231 14.87 4.04 5.34
N GLY A 232 15.61 4.25 4.24
CA GLY A 232 16.76 5.15 4.20
C GLY A 232 16.43 6.52 3.61
N ILE A 233 15.82 6.57 2.41
CA ILE A 233 15.55 7.84 1.71
C ILE A 233 14.31 8.53 2.28
N ILE A 234 13.16 7.84 2.32
CA ILE A 234 11.87 8.46 2.69
C ILE A 234 11.93 9.08 4.10
N PRO A 235 12.14 8.30 5.19
CA PRO A 235 12.25 8.88 6.52
C PRO A 235 13.60 9.57 6.73
N GLY A 236 14.71 9.01 6.22
CA GLY A 236 16.04 9.52 6.54
C GLY A 236 16.34 10.92 6.01
N VAL A 237 15.79 11.33 4.85
CA VAL A 237 15.92 12.73 4.38
C VAL A 237 15.21 13.69 5.35
N VAL A 238 14.06 13.29 5.88
CA VAL A 238 13.29 14.08 6.84
C VAL A 238 13.98 14.09 8.22
N SER A 239 14.52 12.96 8.67
CA SER A 239 15.31 12.88 9.91
C SER A 239 16.58 13.74 9.84
N LEU A 240 17.27 13.78 8.71
CA LEU A 240 18.42 14.67 8.51
C LEU A 240 18.01 16.14 8.58
N ALA A 241 16.88 16.49 7.97
CA ALA A 241 16.31 17.84 8.07
C ALA A 241 15.91 18.18 9.52
N GLY A 242 15.37 17.24 10.29
CA GLY A 242 15.06 17.41 11.71
C GLY A 242 16.30 17.62 12.58
N GLY A 243 17.38 16.90 12.31
CA GLY A 243 18.65 17.15 12.97
C GLY A 243 19.23 18.54 12.68
N TYR A 244 19.07 19.02 11.44
CA TYR A 244 19.41 20.38 11.06
C TYR A 244 18.55 21.41 11.79
N GLU A 245 17.25 21.16 11.88
CA GLU A 245 16.32 22.02 12.59
C GLU A 245 16.73 22.20 14.05
N LEU A 246 16.99 21.11 14.79
CA LEU A 246 17.44 21.20 16.18
C LEU A 246 18.77 21.92 16.34
N PHE A 247 19.75 21.65 15.48
CA PHE A 247 21.05 22.33 15.56
C PHE A 247 20.90 23.85 15.41
N PHE A 248 20.03 24.29 14.50
CA PHE A 248 19.79 25.70 14.25
C PHE A 248 18.98 26.36 15.37
N THR A 249 17.97 25.69 15.93
CA THR A 249 17.20 26.25 17.05
C THR A 249 17.98 26.23 18.36
N GLU A 250 18.60 25.09 18.72
CA GLU A 250 19.26 24.91 20.03
C GLU A 250 20.66 25.52 20.09
N ASN A 251 21.48 25.37 19.05
CA ASN A 251 22.88 25.85 19.09
C ASN A 251 23.05 27.26 18.52
N LEU A 252 22.19 27.68 17.59
CA LEU A 252 22.28 29.00 16.95
C LEU A 252 21.17 29.97 17.37
N GLY A 253 20.16 29.52 18.13
CA GLY A 253 19.06 30.36 18.61
C GLY A 253 18.20 30.94 17.49
N SER A 254 18.12 30.25 16.34
CA SER A 254 17.26 30.68 15.23
C SER A 254 15.81 30.25 15.45
N GLY A 255 14.86 30.93 14.80
CA GLY A 255 13.46 30.53 14.85
C GLY A 255 13.16 29.27 14.02
N PHE A 256 11.89 28.85 14.03
CA PHE A 256 11.44 27.64 13.35
C PHE A 256 11.71 27.64 11.83
N ASN A 257 11.94 26.44 11.28
CA ASN A 257 12.15 26.06 9.88
C ASN A 257 13.42 26.58 9.19
N ILE A 258 14.29 27.31 9.91
CA ILE A 258 15.56 27.81 9.35
C ILE A 258 16.52 26.65 9.04
N GLY A 259 16.63 25.68 9.95
CA GLY A 259 17.52 24.53 9.77
C GLY A 259 17.11 23.66 8.58
N VAL A 260 15.80 23.36 8.47
CA VAL A 260 15.23 22.63 7.33
C VAL A 260 15.51 23.34 5.99
N SER A 261 15.40 24.68 5.96
CA SER A 261 15.66 25.48 4.76
C SER A 261 17.12 25.40 4.32
N VAL A 262 18.07 25.52 5.27
CA VAL A 262 19.50 25.38 5.00
C VAL A 262 19.84 23.98 4.49
N PHE A 263 19.32 22.94 5.13
CA PHE A 263 19.48 21.55 4.68
C PHE A 263 19.03 21.37 3.23
N SER A 264 17.85 21.87 2.89
CA SER A 264 17.25 21.75 1.56
C SER A 264 18.12 22.44 0.49
N ILE A 265 18.66 23.62 0.78
CA ILE A 265 19.57 24.35 -0.12
C ILE A 265 20.87 23.57 -0.34
N LEU A 266 21.46 23.02 0.73
CA LEU A 266 22.69 22.23 0.64
C LEU A 266 22.48 20.93 -0.15
N LEU A 267 21.33 20.28 0.03
CA LEU A 267 20.97 19.07 -0.72
C LEU A 267 20.83 19.36 -2.23
N VAL A 268 20.14 20.45 -2.60
CA VAL A 268 20.03 20.89 -4.00
C VAL A 268 21.40 21.26 -4.57
N ALA A 269 22.22 22.01 -3.80
CA ALA A 269 23.58 22.36 -4.21
C ALA A 269 24.44 21.11 -4.46
N LEU A 270 24.36 20.10 -3.59
CA LEU A 270 25.06 18.84 -3.76
C LEU A 270 24.64 18.14 -5.06
N ILE A 271 23.33 18.05 -5.35
CA ILE A 271 22.81 17.42 -6.57
C ILE A 271 23.30 18.16 -7.82
N VAL A 272 23.27 19.49 -7.82
CA VAL A 272 23.75 20.33 -8.94
C VAL A 272 25.25 20.13 -9.15
N LEU A 273 26.04 20.15 -8.09
CA LEU A 273 27.50 19.93 -8.15
C LEU A 273 27.84 18.53 -8.65
N LEU A 274 27.15 17.49 -8.15
CA LEU A 274 27.32 16.12 -8.59
C LEU A 274 26.95 15.95 -10.07
N THR A 275 25.88 16.59 -10.52
CA THR A 275 25.44 16.56 -11.92
C THR A 275 26.47 17.21 -12.83
N ALA A 276 26.98 18.38 -12.46
CA ALA A 276 28.07 19.05 -13.18
C ALA A 276 29.33 18.17 -13.21
N TYR A 277 29.68 17.54 -12.08
CA TYR A 277 30.83 16.65 -11.97
C TYR A 277 30.71 15.42 -12.86
N SER A 278 29.51 14.83 -12.98
CA SER A 278 29.27 13.65 -13.80
C SER A 278 29.55 13.86 -15.31
N HIS A 279 29.43 15.11 -15.79
CA HIS A 279 29.71 15.51 -17.18
C HIS A 279 31.16 15.93 -17.41
N GLY A 280 31.77 16.60 -16.43
CA GLY A 280 33.11 17.15 -16.56
C GLY A 280 33.80 17.24 -15.20
N PRO A 281 34.43 16.15 -14.74
CA PRO A 281 35.17 16.15 -13.47
C PRO A 281 36.25 17.23 -13.44
N SER A 282 36.26 18.07 -12.40
CA SER A 282 37.31 19.06 -12.15
C SER A 282 37.65 19.15 -10.66
N ASP A 283 38.88 19.53 -10.33
CA ASP A 283 39.30 19.63 -8.92
C ASP A 283 38.48 20.66 -8.13
N LYS A 284 38.08 21.76 -8.78
CA LYS A 284 37.16 22.74 -8.18
C LYS A 284 35.83 22.10 -7.77
N LEU A 285 35.23 21.30 -8.65
CA LEU A 285 33.99 20.59 -8.36
C LEU A 285 34.19 19.53 -7.27
N LYS A 286 35.30 18.77 -7.28
CA LYS A 286 35.61 17.79 -6.22
C LYS A 286 35.61 18.43 -4.86
N TRP A 287 36.38 19.51 -4.68
CA TRP A 287 36.47 20.21 -3.39
C TRP A 287 35.17 20.89 -2.99
N SER A 288 34.39 21.38 -3.95
CA SER A 288 33.05 21.95 -3.68
C SER A 288 32.08 20.87 -3.18
N ILE A 289 32.09 19.68 -3.79
CA ILE A 289 31.29 18.52 -3.35
C ILE A 289 31.71 18.10 -1.94
N LEU A 290 33.02 17.93 -1.69
CA LEU A 290 33.53 17.55 -0.38
C LEU A 290 33.17 18.58 0.70
N GLY A 291 33.33 19.87 0.42
CA GLY A 291 32.90 20.94 1.32
C GLY A 291 31.40 20.88 1.62
N THR A 292 30.57 20.66 0.60
CA THR A 292 29.12 20.51 0.77
C THR A 292 28.75 19.28 1.60
N LEU A 293 29.44 18.15 1.40
CA LEU A 293 29.25 16.94 2.22
C LEU A 293 29.64 17.16 3.68
N VAL A 294 30.73 17.89 3.94
CA VAL A 294 31.14 18.24 5.30
C VAL A 294 30.09 19.12 5.97
N LEU A 295 29.58 20.15 5.26
CA LEU A 295 28.49 20.97 5.77
C LEU A 295 27.26 20.12 6.09
N LEU A 296 26.86 19.21 5.18
CA LEU A 296 25.78 18.25 5.39
C LEU A 296 25.97 17.35 6.62
N LEU A 297 27.20 16.96 6.94
CA LEU A 297 27.50 16.10 8.08
C LEU A 297 27.58 16.83 9.42
N ILE A 298 28.02 18.09 9.46
CA ILE A 298 28.27 18.79 10.74
C ILE A 298 27.03 18.78 11.65
N PRO A 299 25.85 19.31 11.27
CA PRO A 299 24.70 19.32 12.17
C PRO A 299 24.29 17.91 12.62
N THR A 300 24.42 16.91 11.74
CA THR A 300 24.07 15.51 12.03
C THR A 300 24.96 14.84 13.07
N LEU A 301 26.21 15.29 13.22
CA LEU A 301 27.17 14.73 14.18
C LEU A 301 27.09 15.41 15.56
N PHE A 302 26.51 16.61 15.64
CA PHE A 302 26.51 17.45 16.84
C PHE A 302 25.18 17.45 17.61
N ASN A 303 24.11 16.85 17.09
CA ASN A 303 22.83 16.68 17.81
C ASN A 303 22.62 15.22 18.24
N ASP A 304 21.81 14.98 19.28
CA ASP A 304 21.47 13.61 19.75
C ASP A 304 20.20 13.03 19.11
N PHE A 305 19.54 13.81 18.25
CA PHE A 305 18.33 13.42 17.54
C PHE A 305 18.52 12.18 16.64
N LEU A 306 19.67 12.09 15.96
CA LEU A 306 20.02 10.91 15.19
C LEU A 306 20.73 9.89 16.09
N GLY A 307 20.18 8.68 16.18
CA GLY A 307 20.84 7.57 16.85
C GLY A 307 22.25 7.28 16.29
N GLY A 308 23.12 6.69 17.12
CA GLY A 308 24.52 6.44 16.75
C GLY A 308 24.71 5.59 15.49
N SER A 309 23.81 4.65 15.24
CA SER A 309 23.77 3.82 14.02
C SER A 309 23.46 4.66 12.77
N ALA A 310 22.49 5.58 12.84
CA ALA A 310 22.13 6.48 11.75
C ALA A 310 23.28 7.45 11.43
N LYS A 311 23.92 8.04 12.46
CA LYS A 311 25.12 8.88 12.30
C LYS A 311 26.25 8.14 11.59
N PHE A 312 26.55 6.92 12.04
CA PHE A 312 27.57 6.07 11.41
C PHE A 312 27.24 5.79 9.94
N PHE A 313 25.98 5.50 9.64
CA PHE A 313 25.52 5.26 8.28
C PHE A 313 25.68 6.50 7.38
N CYS A 314 25.31 7.70 7.85
CA CYS A 314 25.50 8.94 7.12
C CYS A 314 26.97 9.21 6.79
N VAL A 315 27.87 9.00 7.75
CA VAL A 315 29.32 9.12 7.55
C VAL A 315 29.81 8.10 6.52
N LEU A 316 29.32 6.86 6.58
CA LEU A 316 29.69 5.81 5.64
C LEU A 316 29.22 6.14 4.21
N VAL A 317 28.00 6.62 4.03
CA VAL A 317 27.46 7.03 2.72
C VAL A 317 28.22 8.24 2.18
N ALA A 318 28.44 9.27 2.99
CA ALA A 318 29.19 10.45 2.58
C ALA A 318 30.66 10.12 2.27
N GLY A 319 31.30 9.25 3.07
CA GLY A 319 32.65 8.77 2.85
C GLY A 319 32.77 7.90 1.59
N GLY A 320 31.80 7.03 1.34
CA GLY A 320 31.71 6.23 0.12
C GLY A 320 31.54 7.09 -1.14
N LEU A 321 30.66 8.10 -1.07
CA LEU A 321 30.49 9.08 -2.14
C LEU A 321 31.77 9.91 -2.35
N ALA A 322 32.38 10.42 -1.28
CA ALA A 322 33.64 11.15 -1.33
C ALA A 322 34.75 10.32 -2.00
N TYR A 323 34.92 9.06 -1.57
CA TYR A 323 35.87 8.12 -2.16
C TYR A 323 35.61 7.89 -3.66
N PHE A 324 34.34 7.69 -4.04
CA PHE A 324 33.95 7.47 -5.43
C PHE A 324 34.24 8.71 -6.30
N ILE A 325 33.94 9.90 -5.79
CA ILE A 325 34.23 11.19 -6.46
C ILE A 325 35.74 11.37 -6.61
N MET A 326 36.55 11.05 -5.59
CA MET A 326 38.02 11.11 -5.67
C MET A 326 38.62 10.16 -6.71
N ARG A 327 37.98 9.02 -6.97
CA ARG A 327 38.42 8.00 -7.94
C ARG A 327 38.00 8.30 -9.38
N THR A 328 36.88 9.01 -9.55
CA THR A 328 36.34 9.31 -10.88
C THR A 328 37.11 10.47 -11.50
N LYS A 329 37.72 10.25 -12.68
CA LYS A 329 38.51 11.27 -13.40
C LYS A 329 37.93 11.64 -14.77
N GLU A 330 37.05 10.80 -15.30
CA GLU A 330 36.43 10.94 -16.61
C GLU A 330 34.90 11.06 -16.46
N PRO A 331 34.19 11.63 -17.45
CA PRO A 331 32.73 11.66 -17.46
C PRO A 331 32.14 10.25 -17.26
N ASN A 332 31.15 10.13 -16.38
CA ASN A 332 30.62 8.82 -15.99
C ASN A 332 29.09 8.78 -16.17
N ARG A 333 28.65 8.05 -17.18
CA ARG A 333 27.23 7.86 -17.54
C ARG A 333 26.41 7.25 -16.39
N ILE A 334 26.93 6.24 -15.70
CA ILE A 334 26.22 5.57 -14.60
C ILE A 334 26.02 6.55 -13.45
N LEU A 335 27.08 7.27 -13.08
CA LEU A 335 27.00 8.33 -12.06
C LEU A 335 25.93 9.37 -12.44
N HIS A 336 25.95 9.83 -13.70
CA HIS A 336 24.97 10.80 -14.19
C HIS A 336 23.53 10.29 -14.07
N VAL A 337 23.23 9.09 -14.58
CA VAL A 337 21.89 8.50 -14.51
C VAL A 337 21.46 8.29 -13.06
N SER A 338 22.35 7.85 -12.17
CA SER A 338 22.05 7.66 -10.75
C SER A 338 21.72 8.98 -10.03
N ILE A 339 22.50 10.05 -10.26
CA ILE A 339 22.23 11.36 -9.68
C ILE A 339 20.91 11.92 -10.23
N MET A 340 20.69 11.83 -11.54
CA MET A 340 19.44 12.32 -12.14
C MET A 340 18.23 11.53 -11.62
N SER A 341 18.35 10.21 -11.48
CA SER A 341 17.30 9.36 -10.91
C SER A 341 16.99 9.76 -9.46
N PHE A 342 18.02 9.97 -8.64
CA PHE A 342 17.84 10.45 -7.26
C PHE A 342 17.19 11.84 -7.22
N ALA A 343 17.64 12.76 -8.08
CA ALA A 343 17.08 14.11 -8.16
C ALA A 343 15.59 14.09 -8.52
N VAL A 344 15.19 13.31 -9.53
CA VAL A 344 13.77 13.24 -9.92
C VAL A 344 12.91 12.46 -8.92
N ILE A 345 13.48 11.51 -8.18
CA ILE A 345 12.79 10.88 -7.03
C ILE A 345 12.46 11.95 -5.99
N LEU A 346 13.44 12.79 -5.63
CA LEU A 346 13.22 13.88 -4.68
C LEU A 346 12.22 14.92 -5.19
N ILE A 347 12.23 15.23 -6.49
CA ILE A 347 11.21 16.12 -7.09
C ILE A 347 9.82 15.50 -6.93
N GLY A 348 9.65 14.20 -7.18
CA GLY A 348 8.37 13.53 -6.95
C GLY A 348 7.96 13.50 -5.47
N TYR A 349 8.93 13.21 -4.59
CA TYR A 349 8.74 13.20 -3.14
C TYR A 349 8.41 14.58 -2.57
N SER A 350 8.83 15.67 -3.24
CA SER A 350 8.53 17.04 -2.81
C SER A 350 7.03 17.37 -2.72
N THR A 351 6.15 16.53 -3.28
CA THR A 351 4.70 16.62 -3.10
C THR A 351 4.27 16.61 -1.63
N PHE A 352 5.03 15.97 -0.73
CA PHE A 352 4.81 16.02 0.73
C PHE A 352 4.97 17.41 1.35
N ALA A 353 5.65 18.35 0.70
CA ALA A 353 5.68 19.73 1.17
C ALA A 353 4.27 20.33 1.25
N MET A 354 3.34 19.88 0.40
CA MET A 354 1.95 20.31 0.47
C MET A 354 1.31 19.97 1.82
N ILE A 355 1.57 18.78 2.38
CA ILE A 355 1.04 18.37 3.70
C ILE A 355 1.50 19.35 4.79
N VAL A 356 2.80 19.65 4.85
CA VAL A 356 3.37 20.58 5.83
C VAL A 356 2.81 21.99 5.68
N ILE A 357 2.74 22.49 4.44
CA ILE A 357 2.22 23.83 4.13
C ILE A 357 0.74 23.94 4.52
N ARG A 358 -0.06 22.90 4.24
CA ARG A 358 -1.49 22.91 4.54
C ARG A 358 -1.74 22.73 6.02
N SER A 359 -1.06 21.81 6.70
CA SER A 359 -1.13 21.66 8.15
C SER A 359 -0.77 22.97 8.88
N SER A 360 0.26 23.69 8.42
CA SER A 360 0.62 25.03 8.94
C SER A 360 -0.49 26.08 8.82
N ALA A 361 -1.42 25.92 7.87
CA ALA A 361 -2.59 26.78 7.74
C ALA A 361 -3.75 26.35 8.65
N ASN A 362 -3.58 25.29 9.43
CA ASN A 362 -4.51 24.82 10.45
C ASN A 362 -5.93 24.53 9.91
N PRO A 363 -6.07 23.71 8.84
CA PRO A 363 -7.35 23.42 8.23
C PRO A 363 -8.31 22.70 9.21
N PRO A 364 -9.63 22.69 8.92
CA PRO A 364 -10.61 22.02 9.76
C PRO A 364 -10.41 20.51 9.89
N MET A 365 -9.89 19.85 8.84
CA MET A 365 -9.37 18.49 8.90
C MET A 365 -7.84 18.53 8.77
N ASP A 366 -7.15 18.22 9.87
CA ASP A 366 -5.70 18.32 9.98
C ASP A 366 -5.11 17.11 10.73
N GLU A 367 -5.32 15.91 10.17
CA GLU A 367 -4.97 14.67 10.87
C GLU A 367 -3.48 14.62 11.23
N ASN A 368 -3.21 14.31 12.51
CA ASN A 368 -1.87 14.24 13.13
C ASN A 368 -1.05 15.54 13.13
N ASN A 369 -1.57 16.65 12.62
CA ASN A 369 -0.91 17.96 12.58
C ASN A 369 0.59 17.92 12.15
N PRO A 370 0.91 17.46 10.92
CA PRO A 370 2.27 17.41 10.37
C PRO A 370 2.83 18.79 9.97
N GLU A 371 2.73 19.78 10.84
CA GLU A 371 3.14 21.18 10.66
C GLU A 371 4.65 21.42 10.53
N ASN A 372 5.48 20.48 10.99
CA ASN A 372 6.94 20.64 11.01
C ASN A 372 7.63 19.31 10.70
N VAL A 373 8.96 19.36 10.60
CA VAL A 373 9.77 18.20 10.19
C VAL A 373 9.67 17.00 11.15
N PHE A 374 9.44 17.21 12.45
CA PHE A 374 9.30 16.14 13.44
C PHE A 374 7.93 15.47 13.35
N THR A 375 6.85 16.27 13.30
CA THR A 375 5.50 15.73 13.15
C THR A 375 5.28 15.12 11.77
N LEU A 376 5.92 15.67 10.71
CA LEU A 376 6.00 15.03 9.39
C LEU A 376 6.74 13.68 9.44
N LEU A 377 7.84 13.57 10.19
CA LEU A 377 8.57 12.31 10.33
C LEU A 377 7.68 11.24 10.99
N SER A 378 7.02 11.59 12.09
CA SER A 378 6.07 10.70 12.79
C SER A 378 4.89 10.30 11.88
N TYR A 379 4.38 11.24 11.11
CA TYR A 379 3.34 11.05 10.10
C TYR A 379 3.76 10.05 9.02
N LEU A 380 4.94 10.24 8.41
CA LEU A 380 5.48 9.34 7.38
C LEU A 380 5.79 7.94 7.93
N ASN A 381 6.28 7.85 9.17
CA ASN A 381 6.58 6.60 9.85
C ASN A 381 5.35 5.87 10.35
N ARG A 382 4.19 6.54 10.37
CA ARG A 382 2.92 5.95 10.82
C ARG A 382 2.99 5.46 12.28
N GLU A 383 3.70 6.21 13.14
CA GLU A 383 4.00 5.79 14.52
C GLU A 383 2.74 5.48 15.35
N GLN A 384 1.63 6.16 15.06
CA GLN A 384 0.35 5.95 15.75
C GLN A 384 -0.23 4.53 15.63
N TYR A 385 0.17 3.78 14.60
CA TYR A 385 -0.34 2.42 14.39
C TYR A 385 0.52 1.34 15.08
N GLY A 386 1.65 1.73 15.67
CA GLY A 386 2.59 0.82 16.32
C GLY A 386 3.34 -0.12 15.37
N ASP A 387 4.21 -0.94 15.96
CA ASP A 387 5.09 -1.84 15.22
C ASP A 387 4.53 -3.26 15.09
N ARG A 388 4.97 -3.94 14.02
CA ARG A 388 4.70 -5.36 13.79
C ARG A 388 6.00 -6.12 13.53
N PRO A 389 6.24 -7.26 14.19
CA PRO A 389 7.48 -7.99 14.00
C PRO A 389 7.49 -8.69 12.63
N LEU A 390 8.57 -8.54 11.87
CA LEU A 390 8.72 -9.17 10.54
C LEU A 390 9.73 -10.32 10.58
N LEU A 391 11.01 -10.04 10.78
CA LEU A 391 12.07 -11.06 10.75
C LEU A 391 12.29 -11.76 12.09
N LYS A 392 12.20 -11.02 13.19
CA LYS A 392 12.33 -11.53 14.56
C LYS A 392 11.37 -10.76 15.46
N GLY A 393 10.79 -11.43 16.45
CA GLY A 393 9.97 -10.79 17.47
C GLY A 393 9.20 -11.79 18.31
N HIS A 394 8.33 -11.26 19.17
CA HIS A 394 7.59 -12.00 20.17
C HIS A 394 6.34 -12.69 19.63
N TYR A 395 5.90 -13.73 20.35
CA TYR A 395 4.53 -14.24 20.25
C TYR A 395 3.59 -13.53 21.23
N TRP A 396 2.28 -13.63 21.02
CA TRP A 396 1.24 -12.92 21.77
C TRP A 396 1.27 -13.08 23.31
N MET A 397 1.90 -14.14 23.81
CA MET A 397 1.98 -14.46 25.25
C MET A 397 3.36 -14.18 25.86
N ALA A 398 4.26 -13.54 25.10
CA ALA A 398 5.62 -13.32 25.57
C ALA A 398 5.64 -12.39 26.79
N PRO A 399 6.20 -12.82 27.92
CA PRO A 399 6.39 -11.94 29.07
C PRO A 399 7.48 -10.92 28.75
N THR A 400 7.32 -9.73 29.31
CA THR A 400 8.33 -8.67 29.27
C THR A 400 9.35 -8.94 30.37
N VAL A 401 10.65 -8.78 30.07
CA VAL A 401 11.78 -8.99 31.00
C VAL A 401 12.56 -7.71 31.29
N GLY A 402 12.31 -6.67 30.50
CA GLY A 402 12.97 -5.38 30.59
C GLY A 402 12.27 -4.37 29.69
N THR A 403 12.83 -3.17 29.67
CA THR A 403 12.36 -2.06 28.87
C THR A 403 13.55 -1.23 28.42
N GLU A 404 13.50 -0.75 27.18
CA GLU A 404 14.44 0.21 26.62
C GLU A 404 13.75 1.56 26.39
N ASP A 405 14.56 2.62 26.32
CA ASP A 405 14.08 3.95 25.94
C ASP A 405 13.76 3.97 24.44
N GLY A 406 12.58 4.48 24.09
CA GLY A 406 12.18 4.74 22.70
C GLY A 406 12.64 6.10 22.21
N ASP A 407 12.36 6.40 20.93
CA ASP A 407 12.71 7.68 20.33
C ASP A 407 11.84 8.82 20.92
N PRO A 408 12.45 9.91 21.42
CA PRO A 408 11.71 11.00 22.05
C PRO A 408 10.84 11.76 21.05
N VAL A 409 9.68 12.23 21.51
CA VAL A 409 8.73 13.04 20.72
C VAL A 409 9.04 14.52 20.89
N TYR A 410 9.45 15.15 19.80
CA TYR A 410 9.70 16.59 19.75
C TYR A 410 8.42 17.35 19.40
N MET A 411 8.16 18.41 20.16
CA MET A 411 7.05 19.33 19.96
C MET A 411 7.58 20.74 19.76
N LYS A 412 7.02 21.44 18.77
CA LYS A 412 7.18 22.88 18.61
C LYS A 412 6.55 23.61 19.80
N ALA A 413 7.31 24.45 20.49
CA ALA A 413 6.84 25.11 21.71
C ALA A 413 7.21 26.60 21.77
N TYR A 414 6.28 27.37 22.34
CA TYR A 414 6.47 28.74 22.76
C TYR A 414 6.67 28.73 24.26
N SER A 415 7.94 28.72 24.66
CA SER A 415 8.34 28.61 26.06
C SER A 415 8.41 29.97 26.71
N VAL A 416 7.64 30.16 27.77
CA VAL A 416 7.71 31.36 28.62
C VAL A 416 8.86 31.17 29.59
N LYS A 417 9.87 32.03 29.50
CA LYS A 417 11.10 31.98 30.30
C LYS A 417 11.21 33.15 31.26
N ASP A 418 11.64 32.85 32.49
CA ASP A 418 12.12 33.81 33.47
C ASP A 418 13.65 33.70 33.53
N GLY A 419 14.32 34.62 32.84
CA GLY A 419 15.75 34.52 32.56
C GLY A 419 16.09 33.25 31.78
N LYS A 420 16.80 32.30 32.41
CA LYS A 420 17.18 31.01 31.79
C LYS A 420 16.22 29.86 32.12
N ARG A 421 15.23 30.09 32.98
CA ARG A 421 14.34 29.04 33.47
C ARG A 421 13.04 29.05 32.66
N THR A 422 12.72 27.92 32.04
CA THR A 422 11.38 27.70 31.47
C THR A 422 10.36 27.55 32.60
N VAL A 423 9.36 28.42 32.60
CA VAL A 423 8.25 28.41 33.57
C VAL A 423 7.14 27.50 33.07
N ILE A 424 6.76 27.67 31.80
CA ILE A 424 5.72 26.90 31.12
C ILE A 424 5.94 27.00 29.61
N SER A 425 5.47 26.00 28.87
CA SER A 425 5.57 25.97 27.41
C SER A 425 4.22 25.59 26.82
N TYR A 426 3.81 26.30 25.77
CA TYR A 426 2.58 26.05 25.04
C TYR A 426 2.88 25.64 23.61
N ASN A 427 2.01 24.83 23.00
CA ASN A 427 2.13 24.46 21.59
C ASN A 427 1.74 25.59 20.62
N ASN A 428 1.08 26.63 21.11
CA ASN A 428 0.66 27.80 20.34
C ASN A 428 1.07 29.09 21.02
N ARG A 429 1.33 30.12 20.19
CA ARG A 429 1.82 31.41 20.65
C ARG A 429 0.78 32.19 21.45
N TYR A 430 -0.49 32.05 21.11
CA TYR A 430 -1.58 32.78 21.75
C TYR A 430 -1.68 32.46 23.26
N ASP A 431 -1.61 31.18 23.62
CA ASP A 431 -1.66 30.76 25.02
C ASP A 431 -0.42 31.23 25.80
N ALA A 432 0.75 31.24 25.15
CA ALA A 432 1.97 31.79 25.75
C ALA A 432 1.86 33.30 25.99
N GLU A 433 1.33 34.06 25.04
CA GLU A 433 1.11 35.52 25.16
C GLU A 433 0.06 35.83 26.23
N LYS A 434 -1.04 35.08 26.28
CA LYS A 434 -2.07 35.20 27.32
C LYS A 434 -1.50 34.94 28.72
N TYR A 435 -0.57 34.01 28.85
CA TYR A 435 0.13 33.76 30.11
C TYR A 435 1.04 34.94 30.50
N LEU A 436 1.73 35.56 29.54
CA LEU A 436 2.53 36.77 29.77
C LEU A 436 1.68 37.97 30.20
N GLU A 437 0.47 38.14 29.65
CA GLU A 437 -0.43 39.22 30.06
C GLU A 437 -0.77 39.14 31.56
N ALA A 438 -0.90 37.93 32.09
CA ALA A 438 -1.13 37.68 33.51
C ALA A 438 0.16 37.73 34.36
N ASN A 439 1.34 37.65 33.75
CA ASN A 439 2.62 37.55 34.44
C ASN A 439 3.74 38.35 33.74
N SER A 440 3.97 39.58 34.19
CA SER A 440 4.97 40.51 33.61
C SER A 440 6.42 40.14 33.94
N GLY A 441 7.36 40.42 33.02
CA GLY A 441 8.81 40.26 33.24
C GLY A 441 9.44 38.98 32.67
N MET A 442 8.65 38.21 31.91
CA MET A 442 9.09 37.00 31.21
C MET A 442 9.10 37.22 29.69
N GLU A 443 9.85 36.37 28.97
CA GLU A 443 9.96 36.41 27.51
C GLU A 443 9.51 35.08 26.90
N ILE A 444 9.01 35.11 25.66
CA ILE A 444 8.70 33.90 24.89
C ILE A 444 9.91 33.56 24.02
N GLU A 445 10.36 32.32 24.13
CA GLU A 445 11.38 31.75 23.25
C GLU A 445 10.75 30.65 22.38
N GLU A 446 11.12 30.66 21.10
CA GLU A 446 10.73 29.62 20.13
C GLU A 446 11.75 28.48 20.20
N GLU A 447 11.31 27.31 20.67
CA GLU A 447 12.18 26.14 20.79
C GLU A 447 11.40 24.84 20.50
N TYR A 448 12.11 23.76 20.16
CA TYR A 448 11.54 22.42 20.16
C TYR A 448 11.86 21.78 21.50
N ILE A 449 10.82 21.30 22.19
CA ILE A 449 10.95 20.61 23.47
C ILE A 449 10.59 19.14 23.32
N ILE A 450 11.13 18.30 24.20
CA ILE A 450 10.71 16.91 24.30
C ILE A 450 9.40 16.88 25.09
N SER A 451 8.33 16.50 24.41
CA SER A 451 6.97 16.34 25.00
C SER A 451 6.81 15.00 25.69
N ASP A 452 7.25 13.92 25.03
CA ASP A 452 7.32 12.57 25.57
C ASP A 452 8.75 12.03 25.39
N PRO A 453 9.51 11.79 26.48
CA PRO A 453 10.86 11.24 26.37
C PRO A 453 10.87 9.74 26.02
N ARG A 454 9.70 9.08 25.97
CA ARG A 454 9.51 7.65 25.66
C ARG A 454 10.43 6.72 26.46
N LYS A 455 10.77 7.10 27.70
CA LYS A 455 11.64 6.28 28.57
C LYS A 455 10.97 4.98 28.95
N ASN A 456 11.70 3.86 28.84
CA ASN A 456 11.18 2.52 29.11
C ASN A 456 9.90 2.16 28.33
N SER A 457 9.68 2.75 27.16
CA SER A 457 8.47 2.53 26.35
C SER A 457 8.58 1.32 25.41
N VAL A 458 9.80 0.88 25.11
CA VAL A 458 10.06 -0.27 24.24
C VAL A 458 10.23 -1.50 25.12
N TYR A 459 9.31 -2.46 25.02
CA TYR A 459 9.36 -3.67 25.82
C TYR A 459 10.41 -4.67 25.30
N GLU A 460 11.29 -5.11 26.19
CA GLU A 460 12.14 -6.28 25.95
C GLU A 460 11.39 -7.55 26.33
N TYR A 461 11.20 -8.45 25.37
CA TYR A 461 10.50 -9.71 25.58
C TYR A 461 11.48 -10.84 25.93
N ASP A 462 11.01 -11.80 26.73
CA ASP A 462 11.80 -13.00 27.02
C ASP A 462 12.13 -13.76 25.73
N SER A 463 13.41 -13.87 25.41
CA SER A 463 13.91 -14.53 24.19
C SER A 463 13.40 -15.97 23.97
N ARG A 464 12.94 -16.68 25.02
CA ARG A 464 12.34 -18.02 24.91
C ARG A 464 10.94 -18.01 24.29
N PHE A 465 10.31 -16.85 24.23
CA PHE A 465 8.98 -16.58 23.68
C PHE A 465 9.05 -15.79 22.37
N GLU A 466 10.26 -15.57 21.85
CA GLU A 466 10.48 -15.00 20.53
C GLU A 466 10.67 -16.09 19.47
N ALA A 467 10.44 -15.71 18.22
CA ALA A 467 10.76 -16.53 17.07
C ALA A 467 11.41 -15.71 15.96
N ILE A 468 12.15 -16.41 15.12
CA ILE A 468 12.43 -15.94 13.76
C ILE A 468 11.14 -16.12 12.97
N PHE A 469 10.73 -15.08 12.26
CA PHE A 469 9.50 -15.04 11.46
C PHE A 469 8.21 -15.27 12.28
N PRO A 470 7.94 -14.48 13.34
CA PRO A 470 6.73 -14.63 14.14
C PRO A 470 5.51 -14.15 13.36
N ARG A 471 4.43 -14.94 13.35
CA ARG A 471 3.17 -14.59 12.66
C ARG A 471 1.99 -14.40 13.61
N MET A 472 2.16 -14.81 14.87
CA MET A 472 1.12 -14.76 15.90
C MET A 472 1.59 -13.88 17.06
N TYR A 473 1.59 -12.56 16.86
CA TYR A 473 2.19 -11.60 17.81
C TYR A 473 1.16 -10.79 18.59
N SER A 474 -0.06 -10.59 18.07
CA SER A 474 -1.04 -9.71 18.73
C SER A 474 -1.64 -10.35 19.99
N SER A 475 -1.62 -9.61 21.10
CA SER A 475 -2.11 -10.06 22.41
C SER A 475 -3.62 -9.88 22.63
N GLN A 476 -4.37 -9.34 21.67
CA GLN A 476 -5.82 -9.14 21.82
C GLN A 476 -6.55 -10.49 21.97
N PRO A 477 -7.50 -10.64 22.91
CA PRO A 477 -8.12 -11.93 23.23
C PRO A 477 -8.73 -12.67 22.03
N ASN A 478 -9.49 -11.97 21.19
CA ASN A 478 -10.09 -12.50 19.96
C ASN A 478 -9.01 -12.97 18.96
N HIS A 479 -7.91 -12.23 18.80
CA HIS A 479 -6.82 -12.63 17.93
C HIS A 479 -6.15 -13.90 18.43
N VAL A 480 -5.94 -14.02 19.75
CA VAL A 480 -5.37 -15.21 20.39
C VAL A 480 -6.22 -16.45 20.15
N GLU A 481 -7.54 -16.34 20.27
CA GLU A 481 -8.46 -17.44 19.98
C GLU A 481 -8.38 -17.87 18.52
N ALA A 482 -8.37 -16.91 17.58
CA ALA A 482 -8.20 -17.21 16.17
C ALA A 482 -6.83 -17.81 15.86
N TYR A 483 -5.73 -17.30 16.44
CA TYR A 483 -4.41 -17.91 16.29
C TYR A 483 -4.43 -19.38 16.69
N LYS A 484 -5.07 -19.70 17.82
CA LYS A 484 -5.20 -21.09 18.29
C LYS A 484 -6.00 -21.95 17.32
N ALA A 485 -7.10 -21.43 16.79
CA ALA A 485 -7.95 -22.14 15.83
C ALA A 485 -7.23 -22.40 14.49
N TRP A 486 -6.66 -21.35 13.89
CA TRP A 486 -5.99 -21.45 12.58
C TRP A 486 -4.69 -22.26 12.59
N SER A 487 -4.01 -22.35 13.74
CA SER A 487 -2.75 -23.10 13.88
C SER A 487 -2.89 -24.51 14.46
N ASP A 488 -4.10 -24.94 14.84
CA ASP A 488 -4.37 -26.13 15.66
C ASP A 488 -3.46 -26.19 16.91
N PHE A 489 -3.41 -25.06 17.64
CA PHE A 489 -2.43 -24.82 18.69
C PHE A 489 -2.47 -25.86 19.82
N ARG A 490 -1.34 -26.53 20.04
CA ARG A 490 -1.05 -27.36 21.21
C ARG A 490 -0.01 -26.70 22.11
N GLY A 491 0.98 -26.06 21.48
CA GLY A 491 2.08 -25.33 22.07
C GLY A 491 3.08 -26.20 22.82
N LYS A 492 4.31 -25.71 22.94
CA LYS A 492 5.38 -26.29 23.77
C LYS A 492 5.37 -25.62 25.15
N PRO A 493 5.19 -26.36 26.25
CA PRO A 493 5.28 -25.77 27.59
C PRO A 493 6.68 -25.22 27.86
N THR A 494 6.79 -23.92 28.11
CA THR A 494 8.04 -23.20 28.37
C THR A 494 7.92 -22.49 29.73
N PRO A 495 8.93 -22.61 30.62
CA PRO A 495 8.91 -21.92 31.91
C PRO A 495 8.96 -20.40 31.71
N VAL A 496 8.25 -19.67 32.57
CA VAL A 496 8.25 -18.20 32.62
C VAL A 496 9.36 -17.72 33.58
N SER A 497 9.95 -16.55 33.33
CA SER A 497 10.98 -15.92 34.18
C SER A 497 10.41 -15.14 35.37
N ASP A 498 9.11 -15.25 35.67
CA ASP A 498 8.38 -14.42 36.64
C ASP A 498 8.62 -14.80 38.12
N GLY A 499 9.45 -15.80 38.39
CA GLY A 499 9.72 -16.29 39.74
C GLY A 499 8.57 -17.09 40.39
N GLN A 500 7.39 -17.19 39.74
CA GLN A 500 6.22 -17.92 40.23
C GLN A 500 6.15 -19.38 39.75
N GLY A 501 7.13 -19.82 38.94
CA GLY A 501 7.23 -21.20 38.46
C GLY A 501 6.20 -21.58 37.40
N GLY A 502 5.54 -20.60 36.79
CA GLY A 502 4.54 -20.80 35.74
C GLY A 502 5.13 -21.38 34.44
N ARG A 503 4.30 -22.08 33.66
CA ARG A 503 4.64 -22.50 32.30
C ARG A 503 3.60 -21.98 31.32
N LEU A 504 4.06 -21.26 30.32
CA LEU A 504 3.23 -20.82 29.21
C LEU A 504 3.51 -21.70 27.99
N LYS A 505 2.47 -21.97 27.21
CA LYS A 505 2.59 -22.75 25.98
C LYS A 505 3.03 -21.81 24.87
N VAL A 506 4.20 -22.05 24.29
CA VAL A 506 4.75 -21.27 23.18
C VAL A 506 4.44 -21.98 21.86
N PRO A 507 4.07 -21.28 20.78
CA PRO A 507 3.81 -21.91 19.50
C PRO A 507 5.08 -22.57 18.96
N THR A 508 4.94 -23.78 18.42
CA THR A 508 6.03 -24.44 17.72
C THR A 508 6.24 -23.79 16.34
N PRO A 509 7.44 -23.91 15.72
CA PRO A 509 7.66 -23.41 14.37
C PRO A 509 6.66 -23.93 13.33
N SER A 510 6.18 -25.17 13.50
CA SER A 510 5.18 -25.76 12.61
C SER A 510 3.77 -25.21 12.83
N GLU A 511 3.39 -24.87 14.06
CA GLU A 511 2.12 -24.17 14.36
C GLU A 511 2.14 -22.74 13.78
N ASN A 512 3.25 -22.02 13.95
CA ASN A 512 3.44 -20.69 13.36
C ASN A 512 3.39 -20.72 11.82
N PHE A 513 4.06 -21.69 11.20
CA PHE A 513 4.00 -21.87 9.75
C PHE A 513 2.62 -22.33 9.27
N ARG A 514 1.88 -23.12 10.07
CA ARG A 514 0.50 -23.50 9.75
C ARG A 514 -0.43 -22.30 9.74
N PHE A 515 -0.29 -21.38 10.70
CA PHE A 515 -1.02 -20.11 10.69
C PHE A 515 -0.70 -19.28 9.44
N PHE A 516 0.60 -19.15 9.12
CA PHE A 516 1.04 -18.46 7.90
C PHE A 516 0.35 -19.02 6.66
N ILE A 517 0.38 -20.34 6.47
CA ILE A 517 -0.19 -20.96 5.27
C ILE A 517 -1.72 -20.89 5.28
N ARG A 518 -2.39 -21.27 6.36
CA ARG A 518 -3.86 -21.37 6.38
C ARG A 518 -4.54 -20.01 6.40
N TYR A 519 -4.09 -19.09 7.26
CA TYR A 519 -4.71 -17.77 7.37
C TYR A 519 -4.08 -16.77 6.40
N GLN A 520 -2.78 -16.50 6.53
CA GLN A 520 -2.16 -15.39 5.80
C GLN A 520 -2.00 -15.67 4.29
N VAL A 521 -1.70 -16.89 3.88
CA VAL A 521 -1.55 -17.24 2.45
C VAL A 521 -2.87 -17.70 1.83
N ASN A 522 -3.57 -18.65 2.44
CA ASN A 522 -4.80 -19.19 1.84
C ASN A 522 -6.00 -18.26 2.04
N HIS A 523 -6.34 -17.90 3.28
CA HIS A 523 -7.50 -17.04 3.55
C HIS A 523 -7.31 -15.59 3.11
N MET A 524 -6.12 -15.01 3.32
CA MET A 524 -5.87 -13.58 3.04
C MET A 524 -5.28 -13.29 1.66
N TYR A 525 -4.85 -14.28 0.88
CA TYR A 525 -4.32 -14.04 -0.47
C TYR A 525 -4.99 -14.92 -1.52
N TRP A 526 -4.87 -16.25 -1.43
CA TRP A 526 -5.44 -17.13 -2.46
C TRP A 526 -6.96 -17.01 -2.58
N ARG A 527 -7.68 -16.76 -1.47
CA ARG A 527 -9.13 -16.50 -1.51
C ARG A 527 -9.48 -15.32 -2.42
N TYR A 528 -8.80 -14.18 -2.24
CA TYR A 528 -9.01 -13.00 -3.09
C TYR A 528 -8.52 -13.21 -4.52
N PHE A 529 -7.40 -13.92 -4.70
CA PHE A 529 -6.95 -14.32 -6.04
C PHE A 529 -8.04 -15.12 -6.77
N MET A 530 -8.72 -16.02 -6.07
CA MET A 530 -9.82 -16.81 -6.62
C MET A 530 -11.09 -16.00 -6.87
N TRP A 531 -11.40 -14.97 -6.06
CA TRP A 531 -12.49 -14.03 -6.37
C TRP A 531 -12.33 -13.42 -7.77
N ASN A 532 -11.10 -13.06 -8.14
CA ASN A 532 -10.81 -12.37 -9.39
C ASN A 532 -10.79 -13.29 -10.63
N PHE A 533 -10.52 -14.60 -10.47
CA PHE A 533 -10.29 -15.51 -11.59
C PHE A 533 -11.16 -16.78 -11.60
N VAL A 534 -11.98 -16.98 -10.56
CA VAL A 534 -12.91 -18.12 -10.43
C VAL A 534 -14.31 -17.68 -10.06
N GLY A 535 -14.45 -16.71 -9.15
CA GLY A 535 -15.72 -16.10 -8.76
C GLY A 535 -15.83 -15.92 -7.24
N ARG A 536 -16.85 -15.18 -6.79
CA ARG A 536 -17.05 -14.73 -5.40
C ARG A 536 -18.41 -15.17 -4.86
N GLN A 537 -18.44 -15.60 -3.60
CA GLN A 537 -19.65 -16.08 -2.93
C GLN A 537 -20.59 -14.95 -2.51
N ASN A 538 -20.05 -13.87 -1.92
CA ASN A 538 -20.75 -12.67 -1.49
C ASN A 538 -19.76 -11.58 -1.03
N ASP A 539 -20.29 -10.40 -0.72
CA ASP A 539 -19.58 -9.20 -0.25
C ASP A 539 -19.38 -9.13 1.27
N ILE A 540 -19.85 -10.12 2.02
CA ILE A 540 -19.75 -10.16 3.48
C ILE A 540 -18.37 -10.65 3.90
N GLN A 541 -17.73 -9.92 4.82
CA GLN A 541 -16.39 -10.26 5.29
C GLN A 541 -16.32 -11.67 5.89
N GLY A 542 -15.34 -12.45 5.42
CA GLY A 542 -15.12 -13.83 5.86
C GLY A 542 -14.08 -13.97 6.98
N HIS A 543 -14.39 -14.79 7.99
CA HIS A 543 -13.46 -15.17 9.08
C HIS A 543 -13.16 -16.68 9.13
N GLY A 544 -13.23 -17.35 7.97
CA GLY A 544 -12.95 -18.79 7.83
C GLY A 544 -14.17 -19.70 7.88
N GLY A 545 -15.37 -19.14 8.00
CA GLY A 545 -16.62 -19.87 7.87
C GLY A 545 -17.02 -20.13 6.41
N ILE A 546 -17.99 -21.01 6.21
CA ILE A 546 -18.46 -21.43 4.87
C ILE A 546 -19.45 -20.47 4.21
N LEU A 547 -20.02 -19.52 4.97
CA LEU A 547 -21.12 -18.66 4.50
C LEU A 547 -20.67 -17.29 3.96
N HIS A 548 -19.46 -16.83 4.30
CA HIS A 548 -19.08 -15.43 4.08
C HIS A 548 -17.71 -15.31 3.42
N GLY A 549 -17.67 -14.53 2.34
CA GLY A 549 -16.44 -14.12 1.68
C GLY A 549 -15.63 -15.27 1.07
N ASN A 550 -16.23 -16.40 0.69
CA ASN A 550 -15.50 -17.45 -0.03
C ASN A 550 -15.46 -17.17 -1.54
N TRP A 551 -14.60 -17.90 -2.26
CA TRP A 551 -14.70 -17.99 -3.72
C TRP A 551 -15.69 -19.08 -4.11
N LEU A 552 -16.40 -18.86 -5.23
CA LEU A 552 -17.43 -19.74 -5.79
C LEU A 552 -17.15 -19.93 -7.27
N SER A 553 -17.17 -21.17 -7.76
CA SER A 553 -16.81 -21.45 -9.16
C SER A 553 -17.97 -21.53 -10.13
N GLY A 554 -19.16 -21.90 -9.66
CA GLY A 554 -20.29 -22.29 -10.51
C GLY A 554 -20.24 -23.76 -10.95
N VAL A 555 -19.26 -24.53 -10.45
CA VAL A 555 -19.16 -25.97 -10.69
C VAL A 555 -19.63 -26.69 -9.44
N GLU A 556 -20.90 -27.09 -9.44
CA GLU A 556 -21.64 -27.63 -8.30
C GLU A 556 -20.83 -28.64 -7.47
N PHE A 557 -20.35 -29.73 -8.08
CA PHE A 557 -19.61 -30.77 -7.36
C PHE A 557 -18.28 -30.32 -6.73
N ILE A 558 -17.71 -29.19 -7.16
CA ILE A 558 -16.52 -28.58 -6.54
C ILE A 558 -16.94 -27.65 -5.40
N ASP A 559 -17.95 -26.83 -5.64
CA ASP A 559 -18.42 -25.84 -4.67
C ASP A 559 -19.09 -26.53 -3.47
N GLU A 560 -19.87 -27.58 -3.68
CA GLU A 560 -20.53 -28.36 -2.63
C GLU A 560 -19.54 -29.02 -1.66
N GLN A 561 -18.39 -29.46 -2.17
CA GLN A 561 -17.33 -30.06 -1.35
C GLN A 561 -16.72 -29.06 -0.36
N ARG A 562 -16.68 -27.77 -0.72
CA ARG A 562 -16.06 -26.71 0.11
C ARG A 562 -17.06 -25.98 0.99
N LEU A 563 -18.23 -25.68 0.44
CA LEU A 563 -19.19 -24.74 1.03
C LEU A 563 -20.50 -25.42 1.43
N GLY A 564 -20.69 -26.70 1.13
CA GLY A 564 -21.97 -27.38 1.23
C GLY A 564 -22.89 -27.05 0.06
N SER A 565 -24.08 -27.67 0.05
CA SER A 565 -25.01 -27.54 -1.07
C SER A 565 -25.34 -26.08 -1.37
N GLN A 566 -25.31 -25.74 -2.65
CA GLN A 566 -25.66 -24.41 -3.16
C GLN A 566 -27.14 -24.34 -3.59
N ASP A 567 -27.88 -25.44 -3.46
CA ASP A 567 -29.30 -25.51 -3.76
C ASP A 567 -30.15 -25.07 -2.56
N GLY A 568 -31.22 -24.32 -2.82
CA GLY A 568 -32.18 -23.89 -1.80
C GLY A 568 -31.60 -22.94 -0.75
N LEU A 569 -30.61 -22.14 -1.13
CA LEU A 569 -30.07 -21.09 -0.26
C LEU A 569 -31.17 -20.05 0.08
N PRO A 570 -31.12 -19.42 1.27
CA PRO A 570 -31.98 -18.27 1.55
C PRO A 570 -31.75 -17.16 0.52
N SER A 571 -32.81 -16.42 0.16
CA SER A 571 -32.75 -15.36 -0.86
C SER A 571 -31.67 -14.32 -0.61
N LEU A 572 -31.37 -14.03 0.67
CA LEU A 572 -30.27 -13.13 1.07
C LEU A 572 -28.90 -13.52 0.48
N TYR A 573 -28.64 -14.82 0.30
CA TYR A 573 -27.38 -15.35 -0.24
C TYR A 573 -27.47 -15.68 -1.72
N GLU A 574 -28.62 -16.20 -2.18
CA GLU A 574 -28.84 -16.57 -3.58
C GLU A 574 -28.88 -15.33 -4.49
N GLU A 575 -29.58 -14.28 -4.05
CA GLU A 575 -29.75 -13.02 -4.78
C GLU A 575 -28.71 -11.96 -4.38
N ASN A 576 -27.65 -12.34 -3.66
CA ASN A 576 -26.57 -11.41 -3.32
C ASN A 576 -25.88 -10.94 -4.61
N LYS A 577 -25.81 -9.63 -4.81
CA LYS A 577 -25.27 -9.04 -6.05
C LYS A 577 -23.81 -9.38 -6.31
N ALA A 578 -23.02 -9.56 -5.26
CA ALA A 578 -21.61 -9.92 -5.34
C ALA A 578 -21.37 -11.41 -5.59
N ARG A 579 -22.43 -12.22 -5.70
CA ARG A 579 -22.33 -13.64 -6.08
C ARG A 579 -22.09 -13.74 -7.59
N ASN A 580 -20.90 -14.22 -7.98
CA ASN A 580 -20.51 -14.39 -9.39
C ASN A 580 -19.74 -15.70 -9.63
N THR A 581 -19.79 -16.23 -10.85
CA THR A 581 -19.21 -17.54 -11.19
C THR A 581 -18.54 -17.56 -12.56
N PHE A 582 -17.22 -17.75 -12.59
CA PHE A 582 -16.43 -17.72 -13.82
C PHE A 582 -16.00 -19.11 -14.32
N PHE A 583 -16.47 -20.19 -13.68
CA PHE A 583 -16.25 -21.58 -14.10
C PHE A 583 -14.78 -21.94 -14.33
N PHE A 584 -13.87 -21.32 -13.55
CA PHE A 584 -12.41 -21.41 -13.70
C PHE A 584 -11.84 -20.93 -15.04
N LEU A 585 -12.63 -20.31 -15.93
CA LEU A 585 -12.18 -19.98 -17.28
C LEU A 585 -10.99 -18.98 -17.30
N PRO A 586 -11.03 -17.85 -16.56
CA PRO A 586 -9.89 -16.94 -16.51
C PRO A 586 -8.64 -17.62 -15.91
N LEU A 587 -8.80 -18.34 -14.80
CA LEU A 587 -7.72 -19.06 -14.12
C LEU A 587 -7.07 -20.10 -15.04
N LEU A 588 -7.87 -20.91 -15.74
CA LEU A 588 -7.40 -21.92 -16.68
C LEU A 588 -6.57 -21.30 -17.80
N LEU A 589 -7.08 -20.24 -18.43
CA LEU A 589 -6.37 -19.56 -19.52
C LEU A 589 -5.05 -18.95 -19.01
N GLY A 590 -5.05 -18.38 -17.81
CA GLY A 590 -3.84 -17.88 -17.14
C GLY A 590 -2.81 -18.98 -16.86
N ILE A 591 -3.22 -20.15 -16.35
CA ILE A 591 -2.31 -21.29 -16.12
C ILE A 591 -1.71 -21.77 -17.45
N ILE A 592 -2.52 -21.86 -18.53
CA ILE A 592 -2.03 -22.22 -19.87
C ILE A 592 -0.96 -21.22 -20.33
N GLY A 593 -1.21 -19.91 -20.20
CA GLY A 593 -0.24 -18.89 -20.58
C GLY A 593 1.03 -18.89 -19.73
N LEU A 594 0.90 -19.12 -18.42
CA LEU A 594 2.02 -19.24 -17.48
C LEU A 594 2.93 -20.40 -17.88
N ILE A 595 2.38 -21.59 -18.06
CA ILE A 595 3.13 -22.79 -18.44
C ILE A 595 3.75 -22.62 -19.84
N TYR A 596 2.98 -22.07 -20.79
CA TYR A 596 3.47 -21.84 -22.15
C TYR A 596 4.67 -20.90 -22.18
N GLN A 597 4.59 -19.77 -21.48
CA GLN A 597 5.70 -18.82 -21.40
C GLN A 597 6.90 -19.42 -20.65
N LEU A 598 6.69 -20.17 -19.57
CA LEU A 598 7.79 -20.83 -18.83
C LEU A 598 8.62 -21.72 -19.76
N VAL A 599 7.96 -22.48 -20.64
CA VAL A 599 8.61 -23.40 -21.58
C VAL A 599 9.25 -22.68 -22.77
N LYS A 600 8.64 -21.61 -23.28
CA LYS A 600 9.09 -20.92 -24.50
C LYS A 600 10.04 -19.75 -24.27
N ASP A 601 9.89 -19.06 -23.15
CA ASP A 601 10.62 -17.83 -22.82
C ASP A 601 10.77 -17.68 -21.29
N THR A 602 11.60 -18.56 -20.73
CA THR A 602 11.86 -18.60 -19.28
C THR A 602 12.42 -17.28 -18.75
N LYS A 603 13.17 -16.53 -19.57
CA LYS A 603 13.74 -15.22 -19.17
C LYS A 603 12.62 -14.24 -18.84
N ASN A 604 11.69 -14.02 -19.76
CA ASN A 604 10.58 -13.09 -19.53
C ASN A 604 9.52 -13.66 -18.57
N TRP A 605 9.39 -14.99 -18.49
CA TRP A 605 8.56 -15.61 -17.47
C TRP A 605 9.02 -15.28 -16.05
N LEU A 606 10.34 -15.29 -15.79
CA LEU A 606 10.89 -14.93 -14.47
C LEU A 606 10.58 -13.48 -14.09
N VAL A 607 10.50 -12.56 -15.06
CA VAL A 607 10.13 -11.16 -14.82
C VAL A 607 8.69 -11.04 -14.33
N ILE A 608 7.74 -11.68 -15.03
CA ILE A 608 6.32 -11.66 -14.62
C ILE A 608 6.14 -12.41 -13.31
N MET A 609 6.82 -13.54 -13.12
CA MET A 609 6.77 -14.31 -11.87
C MET A 609 7.29 -13.51 -10.68
N LEU A 610 8.40 -12.78 -10.84
CA LEU A 610 8.92 -11.94 -9.77
C LEU A 610 7.96 -10.80 -9.43
N LEU A 611 7.35 -10.16 -10.43
CA LEU A 611 6.30 -9.16 -10.22
C LEU A 611 5.10 -9.76 -9.47
N PHE A 612 4.61 -10.92 -9.90
CA PHE A 612 3.49 -11.65 -9.28
C PHE A 612 3.74 -11.98 -7.81
N LEU A 613 4.93 -12.51 -7.49
CA LEU A 613 5.28 -12.88 -6.11
C LEU A 613 5.47 -11.67 -5.21
N LEU A 614 6.09 -10.60 -5.70
CA LEU A 614 6.36 -9.40 -4.90
C LEU A 614 5.13 -8.57 -4.64
N THR A 615 4.22 -8.48 -5.62
CA THR A 615 2.95 -7.75 -5.48
C THR A 615 1.81 -8.62 -4.92
N GLY A 616 2.13 -9.85 -4.48
CA GLY A 616 1.21 -10.81 -3.87
C GLY A 616 1.75 -11.35 -2.54
N LEU A 617 2.41 -12.51 -2.58
CA LEU A 617 2.89 -13.20 -1.38
C LEU A 617 3.89 -12.39 -0.53
N ALA A 618 4.73 -11.53 -1.12
CA ALA A 618 5.63 -10.69 -0.33
C ALA A 618 4.88 -9.63 0.50
N ILE A 619 3.73 -9.14 0.00
CA ILE A 619 2.86 -8.23 0.75
C ILE A 619 2.28 -8.93 1.97
N VAL A 620 1.89 -10.21 1.86
CA VAL A 620 1.44 -11.02 3.00
C VAL A 620 2.51 -11.05 4.11
N ILE A 621 3.77 -11.25 3.73
CA ILE A 621 4.90 -11.27 4.67
C ILE A 621 5.09 -9.89 5.33
N TYR A 622 5.05 -8.82 4.53
CA TYR A 622 5.28 -7.43 4.97
C TYR A 622 4.15 -6.87 5.84
N LEU A 623 2.89 -7.20 5.53
CA LEU A 623 1.75 -6.76 6.32
C LEU A 623 1.62 -7.57 7.62
N ASN A 624 2.13 -8.81 7.65
CA ASN A 624 2.01 -9.74 8.79
C ASN A 624 0.63 -9.65 9.47
N GLN A 625 -0.42 -9.84 8.67
CA GLN A 625 -1.80 -9.57 9.08
C GLN A 625 -2.23 -10.50 10.22
N TYR A 626 -2.85 -9.92 11.24
CA TYR A 626 -3.50 -10.63 12.33
C TYR A 626 -4.95 -11.04 11.95
N PRO A 627 -5.58 -12.01 12.65
CA PRO A 627 -6.99 -12.40 12.46
C PRO A 627 -7.98 -11.26 12.67
N TYR A 628 -9.20 -11.35 12.14
CA TYR A 628 -10.23 -10.32 12.34
C TYR A 628 -9.78 -8.91 11.91
N GLN A 629 -9.23 -8.82 10.70
CA GLN A 629 -8.98 -7.52 10.09
C GLN A 629 -10.28 -6.69 10.05
N PRO A 630 -10.23 -5.35 10.16
CA PRO A 630 -11.44 -4.52 10.19
C PRO A 630 -12.31 -4.61 8.93
N ARG A 631 -11.70 -5.00 7.80
CA ARG A 631 -12.35 -5.22 6.50
C ARG A 631 -11.51 -6.16 5.63
N GLU A 632 -12.09 -6.59 4.51
CA GLU A 632 -11.34 -7.32 3.48
C GLU A 632 -10.21 -6.43 2.90
N ARG A 633 -9.11 -7.06 2.46
CA ARG A 633 -7.88 -6.36 2.02
C ARG A 633 -7.39 -6.81 0.64
N ASP A 634 -8.30 -7.23 -0.21
CA ASP A 634 -8.05 -7.68 -1.58
C ASP A 634 -7.38 -6.61 -2.46
N TYR A 635 -7.73 -5.34 -2.26
CA TYR A 635 -7.11 -4.18 -2.92
C TYR A 635 -5.57 -4.12 -2.77
N ALA A 636 -5.01 -4.71 -1.70
CA ALA A 636 -3.56 -4.73 -1.49
C ALA A 636 -2.82 -5.62 -2.50
N TYR A 637 -3.51 -6.56 -3.14
CA TYR A 637 -2.92 -7.59 -4.00
C TYR A 637 -3.21 -7.41 -5.49
N VAL A 638 -3.88 -6.32 -5.87
CA VAL A 638 -4.26 -6.05 -7.28
C VAL A 638 -3.06 -6.06 -8.23
N GLY A 639 -1.86 -5.69 -7.77
CA GLY A 639 -0.63 -5.82 -8.57
C GLY A 639 -0.30 -7.25 -8.99
N SER A 640 -0.59 -8.25 -8.13
CA SER A 640 -0.40 -9.66 -8.48
C SER A 640 -1.47 -10.14 -9.47
N PHE A 641 -2.70 -9.63 -9.35
CA PHE A 641 -3.79 -9.94 -10.28
C PHE A 641 -3.50 -9.34 -11.67
N TYR A 642 -2.93 -8.13 -11.71
CA TYR A 642 -2.39 -7.50 -12.93
C TYR A 642 -1.31 -8.35 -13.59
N ALA A 643 -0.35 -8.89 -12.81
CA ALA A 643 0.69 -9.78 -13.35
C ALA A 643 0.09 -11.09 -13.88
N PHE A 644 -0.88 -11.67 -13.18
CA PHE A 644 -1.55 -12.90 -13.62
C PHE A 644 -2.39 -12.69 -14.88
N ALA A 645 -3.06 -11.54 -15.01
CA ALA A 645 -3.81 -11.17 -16.22
C ALA A 645 -2.93 -11.11 -17.47
N MET A 646 -1.61 -10.88 -17.31
CA MET A 646 -0.69 -11.03 -18.44
C MET A 646 -0.64 -12.46 -18.94
N TRP A 647 -0.57 -13.44 -18.04
CA TRP A 647 -0.62 -14.84 -18.41
C TRP A 647 -1.98 -15.25 -18.97
N VAL A 648 -3.09 -14.67 -18.49
CA VAL A 648 -4.42 -14.86 -19.11
C VAL A 648 -4.37 -14.45 -20.59
N GLY A 649 -3.79 -13.28 -20.88
CA GLY A 649 -3.56 -12.85 -22.26
C GLY A 649 -2.65 -13.80 -23.04
N LEU A 650 -1.50 -14.17 -22.50
CA LEU A 650 -0.55 -15.10 -23.14
C LEU A 650 -1.14 -16.50 -23.38
N GLY A 651 -2.14 -16.91 -22.61
CA GLY A 651 -2.90 -18.14 -22.82
C GLY A 651 -3.61 -18.17 -24.18
N VAL A 652 -4.09 -17.02 -24.67
CA VAL A 652 -4.70 -16.90 -26.00
C VAL A 652 -3.66 -17.17 -27.09
N TYR A 653 -2.47 -16.60 -26.95
CA TYR A 653 -1.36 -16.88 -27.86
C TYR A 653 -0.97 -18.36 -27.83
N ALA A 654 -0.94 -18.97 -26.65
CA ALA A 654 -0.66 -20.40 -26.49
C ALA A 654 -1.69 -21.27 -27.21
N LEU A 655 -2.99 -20.94 -27.14
CA LEU A 655 -4.05 -21.64 -27.88
C LEU A 655 -3.86 -21.51 -29.40
N TYR A 656 -3.46 -20.32 -29.88
CA TYR A 656 -3.12 -20.10 -31.29
C TYR A 656 -1.91 -20.94 -31.74
N ASP A 657 -0.83 -20.95 -30.95
CA ASP A 657 0.40 -21.70 -31.29
C ASP A 657 0.19 -23.22 -31.17
N ALA A 658 -0.70 -23.67 -30.28
CA ALA A 658 -1.01 -25.07 -30.09
C ALA A 658 -1.49 -25.75 -31.38
N VAL A 659 -2.24 -25.03 -32.23
CA VAL A 659 -2.72 -25.53 -33.53
C VAL A 659 -1.57 -25.94 -34.46
N ARG A 660 -0.42 -25.27 -34.35
CA ARG A 660 0.72 -25.49 -35.25
C ARG A 660 1.66 -26.58 -34.74
N ASN A 661 1.75 -26.72 -33.41
CA ASN A 661 2.85 -27.45 -32.77
C ASN A 661 2.39 -28.66 -31.94
N VAL A 662 1.09 -28.78 -31.62
CA VAL A 662 0.56 -29.89 -30.81
C VAL A 662 0.12 -31.03 -31.72
N ASN A 663 0.69 -32.21 -31.50
CA ASN A 663 0.28 -33.45 -32.16
C ASN A 663 -0.46 -34.37 -31.19
N LYS A 664 -1.05 -35.46 -31.71
CA LYS A 664 -1.79 -36.46 -30.89
C LYS A 664 -0.97 -36.98 -29.71
N ARG A 665 0.33 -37.22 -29.90
CA ARG A 665 1.23 -37.72 -28.84
C ARG A 665 1.40 -36.72 -27.70
N ASN A 666 1.57 -35.44 -28.03
CA ASN A 666 1.68 -34.36 -27.05
C ASN A 666 0.37 -34.21 -26.28
N LEU A 667 -0.77 -34.26 -26.97
CA LEU A 667 -2.09 -34.18 -26.35
C LEU A 667 -2.34 -35.34 -25.38
N THR A 668 -1.99 -36.58 -25.77
CA THR A 668 -2.09 -37.75 -24.87
C THR A 668 -1.19 -37.59 -23.64
N ARG A 669 0.02 -37.05 -23.79
CA ARG A 669 0.92 -36.79 -22.66
C ARG A 669 0.34 -35.76 -21.68
N ILE A 670 -0.22 -34.67 -22.20
CA ILE A 670 -0.89 -33.64 -21.38
C ILE A 670 -2.06 -34.28 -20.63
N LEU A 671 -2.92 -35.04 -21.32
CA LEU A 671 -4.05 -35.73 -20.71
C LEU A 671 -3.61 -36.70 -19.61
N LEU A 672 -2.60 -37.53 -19.86
CA LEU A 672 -2.06 -38.47 -18.86
C LEU A 672 -1.43 -37.75 -17.68
N ALA A 673 -0.76 -36.62 -17.89
CA ALA A 673 -0.23 -35.80 -16.81
C ALA A 673 -1.35 -35.20 -15.96
N VAL A 674 -2.40 -34.64 -16.59
CA VAL A 674 -3.57 -34.10 -15.89
C VAL A 674 -4.25 -35.17 -15.05
N VAL A 675 -4.60 -36.31 -15.65
CA VAL A 675 -5.30 -37.40 -14.96
C VAL A 675 -4.41 -38.02 -13.89
N GLY A 676 -3.12 -38.20 -14.17
CA GLY A 676 -2.15 -38.73 -13.21
C GLY A 676 -1.95 -37.80 -12.01
N THR A 677 -1.76 -36.50 -12.24
CA THR A 677 -1.59 -35.51 -11.17
C THR A 677 -2.88 -35.35 -10.37
N GLY A 678 -4.04 -35.19 -11.02
CA GLY A 678 -5.33 -35.07 -10.34
C GLY A 678 -5.68 -36.33 -9.54
N GLY A 679 -5.43 -37.51 -10.11
CA GLY A 679 -5.62 -38.79 -9.40
C GLY A 679 -4.68 -38.98 -8.21
N LEU A 680 -3.40 -38.55 -8.33
CA LEU A 680 -2.46 -38.59 -7.21
C LEU A 680 -2.91 -37.66 -6.07
N ILE A 681 -3.33 -36.43 -6.39
CA ILE A 681 -3.83 -35.47 -5.40
C ILE A 681 -5.10 -36.02 -4.74
N TYR A 682 -6.03 -36.58 -5.51
CA TYR A 682 -7.23 -37.22 -4.98
C TYR A 682 -6.90 -38.34 -3.98
N LEU A 683 -5.91 -39.19 -4.29
CA LEU A 683 -5.44 -40.24 -3.38
C LEU A 683 -4.79 -39.66 -2.11
N MET A 684 -4.04 -38.57 -2.24
CA MET A 684 -3.46 -37.87 -1.09
C MET A 684 -4.53 -37.26 -0.18
N GLU A 685 -5.57 -36.67 -0.77
CA GLU A 685 -6.74 -36.13 -0.04
C GLU A 685 -7.54 -37.25 0.63
N SER A 686 -7.70 -38.39 -0.05
CA SER A 686 -8.41 -39.57 0.49
C SER A 686 -7.73 -40.15 1.74
N GLY A 687 -6.42 -39.90 1.91
CA GLY A 687 -5.66 -40.30 3.10
C GLY A 687 -5.81 -39.35 4.29
N GLY A 688 -6.51 -38.22 4.11
CA GLY A 688 -6.79 -37.22 5.15
C GLY A 688 -8.28 -37.09 5.46
N SER A 689 -8.63 -36.08 6.27
CA SER A 689 -10.02 -35.69 6.58
C SER A 689 -10.49 -34.48 5.75
N GLY A 690 -9.85 -34.22 4.61
CA GLY A 690 -10.11 -33.05 3.76
C GLY A 690 -11.16 -33.34 2.69
N ASP A 691 -11.73 -32.27 2.12
CA ASP A 691 -12.59 -32.37 0.94
C ASP A 691 -11.77 -32.68 -0.34
N HIS A 692 -12.46 -33.06 -1.42
CA HIS A 692 -11.85 -33.36 -2.72
C HIS A 692 -11.89 -32.20 -3.72
N SER A 693 -12.22 -30.98 -3.25
CA SER A 693 -12.45 -29.86 -4.15
C SER A 693 -11.21 -29.47 -4.97
N PHE A 694 -10.02 -29.62 -4.40
CA PHE A 694 -8.78 -29.25 -5.08
C PHE A 694 -8.41 -30.25 -6.17
N SER A 695 -8.43 -31.56 -5.89
CA SER A 695 -8.24 -32.57 -6.95
C SER A 695 -9.31 -32.47 -8.04
N PHE A 696 -10.57 -32.23 -7.68
CA PHE A 696 -11.66 -32.02 -8.64
C PHE A 696 -11.45 -30.78 -9.50
N ALA A 697 -11.01 -29.66 -8.92
CA ALA A 697 -10.69 -28.45 -9.68
C ALA A 697 -9.53 -28.68 -10.66
N ILE A 698 -8.47 -29.36 -10.25
CA ILE A 698 -7.32 -29.70 -11.12
C ILE A 698 -7.76 -30.60 -12.28
N LEU A 699 -8.58 -31.62 -12.01
CA LEU A 699 -9.11 -32.52 -13.04
C LEU A 699 -10.05 -31.77 -13.99
N TYR A 700 -11.00 -31.00 -13.47
CA TYR A 700 -11.95 -30.19 -14.26
C TYR A 700 -11.21 -29.23 -15.20
N MET A 701 -10.32 -28.39 -14.66
CA MET A 701 -9.53 -27.45 -15.44
C MET A 701 -8.63 -28.16 -16.45
N GLY A 702 -7.95 -29.24 -16.05
CA GLY A 702 -7.03 -29.95 -16.92
C GLY A 702 -7.73 -30.67 -18.07
N LEU A 703 -8.90 -31.27 -17.83
CA LEU A 703 -9.73 -31.90 -18.87
C LEU A 703 -10.30 -30.84 -19.82
N LEU A 704 -10.83 -29.74 -19.28
CA LEU A 704 -11.34 -28.62 -20.08
C LEU A 704 -10.25 -28.00 -20.94
N GLY A 705 -9.07 -27.71 -20.36
CA GLY A 705 -7.92 -27.15 -21.07
C GLY A 705 -7.37 -28.10 -22.15
N THR A 706 -7.27 -29.38 -21.85
CA THR A 706 -6.86 -30.40 -22.85
C THR A 706 -7.88 -30.50 -23.97
N GLY A 707 -9.18 -30.45 -23.65
CA GLY A 707 -10.27 -30.44 -24.62
C GLY A 707 -10.23 -29.21 -25.53
N LEU A 708 -10.00 -28.02 -24.96
CA LEU A 708 -9.83 -26.77 -25.72
C LEU A 708 -8.62 -26.84 -26.65
N ILE A 709 -7.47 -27.30 -26.17
CA ILE A 709 -6.26 -27.49 -27.00
C ILE A 709 -6.52 -28.50 -28.12
N ALA A 710 -7.21 -29.61 -27.82
CA ALA A 710 -7.57 -30.63 -28.81
C ALA A 710 -8.50 -30.08 -29.90
N LEU A 711 -9.53 -29.34 -29.50
CA LEU A 711 -10.46 -28.66 -30.40
C LEU A 711 -9.71 -27.71 -31.33
N MET A 712 -8.84 -26.86 -30.77
CA MET A 712 -8.04 -25.91 -31.53
C MET A 712 -7.09 -26.63 -32.50
N ALA A 713 -6.42 -27.69 -32.06
CA ALA A 713 -5.53 -28.49 -32.92
C ALA A 713 -6.27 -29.18 -34.07
N PHE A 714 -7.53 -29.61 -33.89
CA PHE A 714 -8.31 -30.29 -34.93
C PHE A 714 -9.01 -29.34 -35.90
N VAL A 715 -9.55 -28.23 -35.40
CA VAL A 715 -10.28 -27.23 -36.20
C VAL A 715 -9.31 -26.27 -36.90
N GLY A 716 -8.31 -25.78 -36.16
CA GLY A 716 -7.39 -24.75 -36.64
C GLY A 716 -6.56 -25.16 -37.86
N VAL A 717 -6.14 -26.44 -37.92
CA VAL A 717 -5.40 -27.00 -39.07
C VAL A 717 -6.19 -26.89 -40.39
N ARG A 718 -7.53 -26.86 -40.33
CA ARG A 718 -8.40 -26.83 -41.52
C ARG A 718 -8.74 -25.42 -42.01
N ILE A 719 -8.59 -24.40 -41.16
CA ILE A 719 -9.09 -23.04 -41.43
C ILE A 719 -7.98 -22.03 -41.74
N GLY A 720 -6.72 -22.43 -41.60
CA GLY A 720 -5.56 -21.56 -41.86
C GLY A 720 -5.18 -20.65 -40.69
N GLU A 721 -4.00 -20.04 -40.78
CA GLU A 721 -3.36 -19.33 -39.67
C GLU A 721 -4.16 -18.11 -39.17
N LYS A 722 -4.63 -17.25 -40.09
CA LYS A 722 -5.42 -16.05 -39.76
C LYS A 722 -6.73 -16.41 -39.04
N ASN A 723 -7.46 -17.39 -39.57
CA ASN A 723 -8.73 -17.82 -39.00
C ASN A 723 -8.52 -18.55 -37.67
N THR A 724 -7.40 -19.25 -37.50
CA THR A 724 -7.01 -19.83 -36.20
C THR A 724 -6.79 -18.74 -35.16
N ALA A 725 -6.04 -17.69 -35.50
CA ALA A 725 -5.83 -16.56 -34.59
C ALA A 725 -7.14 -15.86 -34.22
N LEU A 726 -8.03 -15.68 -35.20
CA LEU A 726 -9.37 -15.14 -34.97
C LEU A 726 -10.20 -16.04 -34.06
N LEU A 727 -10.21 -17.36 -34.31
CA LEU A 727 -10.92 -18.34 -33.49
C LEU A 727 -10.42 -18.35 -32.04
N SER A 728 -9.10 -18.37 -31.82
CA SER A 728 -8.51 -18.28 -30.47
C SER A 728 -8.96 -16.99 -29.76
N THR A 729 -9.01 -15.87 -30.49
CA THR A 729 -9.45 -14.58 -29.95
C THR A 729 -10.94 -14.60 -29.62
N VAL A 730 -11.79 -15.14 -30.50
CA VAL A 730 -13.25 -15.22 -30.27
C VAL A 730 -13.58 -16.12 -29.08
N ILE A 731 -12.91 -17.28 -28.97
CA ILE A 731 -13.09 -18.18 -27.82
C ILE A 731 -12.62 -17.48 -26.53
N GLY A 732 -11.46 -16.82 -26.56
CA GLY A 732 -10.96 -16.10 -25.40
C GLY A 732 -11.82 -14.91 -24.99
N LEU A 733 -12.52 -14.24 -25.94
CA LEU A 733 -13.44 -13.15 -25.64
C LEU A 733 -14.69 -13.58 -24.86
N ALA A 734 -15.08 -14.87 -24.90
CA ALA A 734 -16.17 -15.36 -24.08
C ALA A 734 -15.90 -15.19 -22.58
N ILE A 735 -14.63 -15.21 -22.16
CA ILE A 735 -14.22 -15.12 -20.75
C ILE A 735 -14.53 -13.74 -20.15
N PRO A 736 -13.98 -12.61 -20.67
CA PRO A 736 -14.32 -11.29 -20.13
C PRO A 736 -15.81 -10.94 -20.32
N LEU A 737 -16.50 -11.54 -21.30
CA LEU A 737 -17.95 -11.37 -21.47
C LEU A 737 -18.76 -12.02 -20.33
N VAL A 738 -18.34 -13.19 -19.84
CA VAL A 738 -18.93 -13.79 -18.63
C VAL A 738 -18.63 -12.94 -17.40
N MET A 739 -17.38 -12.48 -17.25
CA MET A 739 -16.98 -11.66 -16.10
C MET A 739 -17.75 -10.34 -16.01
N VAL A 740 -17.96 -9.64 -17.12
CA VAL A 740 -18.77 -8.41 -17.12
C VAL A 740 -20.25 -8.71 -16.89
N ALA A 741 -20.79 -9.80 -17.44
CA ALA A 741 -22.20 -10.14 -17.28
C ALA A 741 -22.56 -10.45 -15.82
N ASP A 742 -21.74 -11.27 -15.15
CA ASP A 742 -21.96 -11.65 -13.74
C ASP A 742 -21.55 -10.51 -12.78
N GLY A 743 -20.52 -9.73 -13.12
CA GLY A 743 -19.98 -8.69 -12.23
C GLY A 743 -20.73 -7.36 -12.26
N TRP A 744 -21.54 -7.08 -13.29
CA TRP A 744 -22.09 -5.73 -13.51
C TRP A 744 -22.97 -5.21 -12.38
N ASP A 745 -23.87 -6.02 -11.83
CA ASP A 745 -24.84 -5.53 -10.82
C ASP A 745 -24.16 -5.13 -9.51
N ASP A 746 -23.14 -5.88 -9.08
CA ASP A 746 -22.37 -5.56 -7.86
C ASP A 746 -21.56 -4.27 -8.01
N HIS A 747 -20.86 -4.16 -9.15
CA HIS A 747 -19.93 -3.07 -9.42
C HIS A 747 -20.62 -1.80 -9.93
N ASN A 748 -21.89 -1.88 -10.33
CA ASN A 748 -22.66 -0.71 -10.73
C ASN A 748 -23.07 0.13 -9.50
N ARG A 749 -22.27 1.16 -9.22
CA ARG A 749 -22.47 2.10 -8.12
C ARG A 749 -23.13 3.42 -8.54
N SER A 750 -23.57 3.56 -9.80
CA SER A 750 -24.17 4.80 -10.35
C SER A 750 -25.37 5.36 -9.60
N LYS A 751 -26.01 4.54 -8.74
CA LYS A 751 -27.16 4.92 -7.92
C LYS A 751 -26.87 4.90 -6.41
N ARG A 752 -25.63 4.61 -5.98
CA ARG A 752 -25.27 4.58 -4.55
C ARG A 752 -25.09 6.00 -4.04
N ARG A 753 -25.83 6.34 -2.98
CA ARG A 753 -25.80 7.65 -2.28
C ARG A 753 -25.88 7.54 -0.76
N THR A 754 -26.02 6.31 -0.26
CA THR A 754 -26.39 5.99 1.12
C THR A 754 -25.47 6.65 2.15
N GLY A 755 -24.15 6.64 1.95
CA GLY A 755 -23.20 7.21 2.91
C GLY A 755 -23.45 8.70 3.14
N VAL A 756 -23.54 9.47 2.07
CA VAL A 756 -23.76 10.92 2.13
C VAL A 756 -25.18 11.27 2.58
N ASP A 757 -26.19 10.52 2.14
CA ASP A 757 -27.58 10.76 2.55
C ASP A 757 -27.76 10.53 4.06
N ILE A 758 -27.15 9.49 4.64
CA ILE A 758 -27.14 9.26 6.09
C ILE A 758 -26.47 10.42 6.82
N ALA A 759 -25.29 10.86 6.35
CA ALA A 759 -24.57 11.98 6.94
C ALA A 759 -25.40 13.26 6.98
N LYS A 760 -26.03 13.62 5.86
CA LYS A 760 -26.92 14.80 5.77
C LYS A 760 -28.10 14.70 6.73
N ASN A 761 -28.72 13.53 6.83
CA ASN A 761 -29.85 13.30 7.74
C ASN A 761 -29.43 13.47 9.21
N TYR A 762 -28.26 12.97 9.61
CA TYR A 762 -27.72 13.19 10.95
C TYR A 762 -27.51 14.68 11.23
N LEU A 763 -26.78 15.36 10.35
CA LEU A 763 -26.50 16.80 10.50
C LEU A 763 -27.80 17.63 10.54
N GLN A 764 -28.76 17.37 9.66
CA GLN A 764 -30.00 18.14 9.61
C GLN A 764 -30.91 17.92 10.82
N SER A 765 -30.74 16.82 11.56
CA SER A 765 -31.55 16.50 12.74
C SER A 765 -31.07 17.19 14.02
N CYS A 766 -29.91 17.84 14.00
CA CYS A 766 -29.33 18.48 15.17
C CYS A 766 -29.70 19.98 15.27
N GLU A 767 -29.77 20.49 16.50
CA GLU A 767 -29.89 21.93 16.77
C GLU A 767 -28.59 22.67 16.38
N GLU A 768 -28.66 24.00 16.24
CA GLU A 768 -27.50 24.84 15.92
C GLU A 768 -26.39 24.70 16.97
N ASN A 769 -25.13 24.65 16.53
CA ASN A 769 -23.95 24.46 17.40
C ASN A 769 -23.97 23.15 18.23
N SER A 770 -24.72 22.14 17.81
CA SER A 770 -24.67 20.80 18.42
C SER A 770 -23.29 20.14 18.23
N ILE A 771 -22.94 19.25 19.16
CA ILE A 771 -21.78 18.36 19.07
C ILE A 771 -22.29 16.94 18.78
N ILE A 772 -21.85 16.34 17.68
CA ILE A 772 -22.10 14.95 17.31
C ILE A 772 -20.84 14.14 17.62
N PHE A 773 -20.99 13.07 18.39
CA PHE A 773 -19.92 12.11 18.64
C PHE A 773 -20.00 10.92 17.68
N THR A 774 -18.88 10.60 17.04
CA THR A 774 -18.71 9.45 16.14
C THR A 774 -17.61 8.53 16.66
N ASN A 775 -17.51 7.32 16.11
CA ASN A 775 -16.58 6.31 16.64
C ASN A 775 -15.50 5.85 15.63
N GLY A 776 -15.69 6.03 14.31
CA GLY A 776 -14.71 5.58 13.32
C GLY A 776 -14.94 6.13 11.91
N ASP A 777 -14.40 5.42 10.93
CA ASP A 777 -14.32 5.92 9.55
C ASP A 777 -15.71 6.02 8.89
N ASN A 778 -16.55 4.99 9.08
CA ASN A 778 -17.82 4.85 8.36
C ASN A 778 -18.93 5.81 8.82
N ASP A 779 -18.84 6.35 10.04
CA ASP A 779 -19.73 7.39 10.54
C ASP A 779 -19.08 8.79 10.44
N THR A 780 -17.77 8.92 10.63
CA THR A 780 -17.07 10.21 10.59
C THR A 780 -16.85 10.75 9.17
N PHE A 781 -16.28 9.94 8.26
CA PHE A 781 -15.84 10.44 6.96
C PHE A 781 -16.99 10.90 6.05
N PRO A 782 -18.18 10.26 6.04
CA PRO A 782 -19.32 10.79 5.32
C PRO A 782 -19.82 12.13 5.87
N LEU A 783 -19.74 12.35 7.19
CA LEU A 783 -20.09 13.64 7.81
C LEU A 783 -19.09 14.73 7.43
N TRP A 784 -17.79 14.44 7.53
CA TRP A 784 -16.75 15.36 7.08
C TRP A 784 -16.88 15.67 5.59
N TYR A 785 -17.14 14.68 4.74
CA TYR A 785 -17.43 14.94 3.32
C TYR A 785 -18.61 15.93 3.14
N ALA A 786 -19.73 15.70 3.83
CA ALA A 786 -20.91 16.56 3.70
C ALA A 786 -20.64 18.00 4.17
N GLN A 787 -19.83 18.20 5.21
CA GLN A 787 -19.44 19.52 5.69
C GLN A 787 -18.37 20.16 4.80
N GLU A 788 -17.33 19.41 4.47
CA GLU A 788 -16.14 19.93 3.80
C GLU A 788 -16.36 20.16 2.31
N VAL A 789 -17.09 19.27 1.64
CA VAL A 789 -17.30 19.39 0.20
C VAL A 789 -18.61 20.13 -0.07
N GLU A 790 -19.70 19.66 0.51
CA GLU A 790 -21.04 20.17 0.19
C GLU A 790 -21.49 21.37 1.06
N GLY A 791 -20.77 21.71 2.13
CA GLY A 791 -21.10 22.84 2.99
C GLY A 791 -22.36 22.64 3.83
N VAL A 792 -22.75 21.39 4.10
CA VAL A 792 -23.97 21.08 4.85
C VAL A 792 -23.73 21.25 6.35
N ARG A 793 -24.52 22.12 7.00
CA ARG A 793 -24.52 22.30 8.48
C ARG A 793 -23.12 22.43 9.07
N THR A 794 -22.34 23.38 8.56
CA THR A 794 -21.00 23.72 9.06
C THR A 794 -21.02 24.39 10.44
N ASP A 795 -22.21 24.60 11.01
CA ASP A 795 -22.45 25.01 12.40
C ASP A 795 -22.32 23.84 13.40
N ILE A 796 -22.45 22.59 12.96
CA ILE A 796 -22.36 21.41 13.82
C ILE A 796 -20.91 20.96 13.97
N ARG A 797 -20.54 20.55 15.19
CA ARG A 797 -19.24 19.96 15.46
C ARG A 797 -19.27 18.44 15.40
N VAL A 798 -18.48 17.83 14.53
CA VAL A 798 -18.27 16.36 14.48
C VAL A 798 -17.01 16.01 15.26
N VAL A 799 -17.15 15.17 16.29
CA VAL A 799 -16.06 14.73 17.18
C VAL A 799 -15.92 13.21 17.11
N ASN A 800 -14.83 12.75 16.50
CA ASN A 800 -14.47 11.34 16.47
C ASN A 800 -13.80 10.94 17.79
N LEU A 801 -14.45 10.06 18.54
CA LEU A 801 -13.99 9.59 19.85
C LEU A 801 -12.69 8.78 19.77
N SER A 802 -12.43 8.12 18.64
CA SER A 802 -11.18 7.38 18.42
C SER A 802 -9.97 8.28 18.16
N LEU A 803 -10.21 9.57 17.84
CA LEU A 803 -9.18 10.59 17.69
C LEU A 803 -9.11 11.53 18.92
N LEU A 804 -10.18 11.63 19.71
CA LEU A 804 -10.28 12.52 20.89
C LEU A 804 -9.30 12.21 22.02
N ASN A 805 -8.62 11.08 21.95
CA ASN A 805 -7.54 10.71 22.86
C ASN A 805 -6.17 11.31 22.47
N THR A 806 -6.05 12.02 21.35
CA THR A 806 -4.80 12.65 20.91
C THR A 806 -4.81 14.16 21.19
N ASP A 807 -3.64 14.71 21.50
CA ASP A 807 -3.48 16.15 21.79
C ASP A 807 -3.80 17.02 20.57
N TRP A 808 -3.28 16.66 19.39
CA TRP A 808 -3.52 17.38 18.14
C TRP A 808 -5.02 17.50 17.78
N TYR A 809 -5.82 16.46 18.04
CA TYR A 809 -7.24 16.48 17.72
C TYR A 809 -8.03 17.30 18.75
N ILE A 810 -7.66 17.23 20.04
CA ILE A 810 -8.21 18.12 21.07
C ILE A 810 -7.95 19.59 20.68
N ASP A 811 -6.74 19.93 20.26
CA ASP A 811 -6.38 21.28 19.81
C ASP A 811 -7.17 21.72 18.58
N GLN A 812 -7.41 20.82 17.64
CA GLN A 812 -8.28 21.07 16.48
C GLN A 812 -9.72 21.37 16.90
N MET A 813 -10.26 20.64 17.87
CA MET A 813 -11.64 20.82 18.36
C MET A 813 -11.80 22.09 19.24
N LYS A 814 -10.71 22.61 19.82
CA LYS A 814 -10.68 23.90 20.54
C LYS A 814 -10.68 25.12 19.62
N ARG A 815 -10.60 24.94 18.31
CA ARG A 815 -10.64 26.01 17.32
C ARG A 815 -12.03 26.12 16.69
N LYS A 816 -12.44 27.36 16.39
CA LYS A 816 -13.63 27.60 15.57
C LYS A 816 -13.38 27.01 14.19
N ALA A 817 -14.31 26.20 13.69
CA ALA A 817 -14.25 25.63 12.34
C ALA A 817 -15.52 26.04 11.61
N TYR A 818 -15.37 26.87 10.58
CA TYR A 818 -16.49 27.51 9.90
C TYR A 818 -17.40 28.25 10.89
N GLU A 819 -18.69 27.89 10.91
CA GLU A 819 -19.69 28.51 11.79
C GLU A 819 -19.74 27.84 13.17
N SER A 820 -19.25 26.60 13.29
CA SER A 820 -19.25 25.83 14.54
C SER A 820 -18.31 26.42 15.57
N ASP A 821 -18.86 26.76 16.74
CA ASP A 821 -18.08 27.23 17.87
C ASP A 821 -17.10 26.16 18.40
N PRO A 822 -16.01 26.58 19.06
CA PRO A 822 -15.09 25.66 19.72
C PRO A 822 -15.81 24.73 20.71
N VAL A 823 -15.35 23.47 20.78
CA VAL A 823 -15.81 22.57 21.84
C VAL A 823 -15.33 23.14 23.19
N PRO A 824 -16.22 23.24 24.21
CA PRO A 824 -15.92 23.93 25.47
C PRO A 824 -15.08 23.05 26.42
N PHE A 825 -13.86 22.69 26.00
CA PHE A 825 -12.92 21.98 26.87
C PHE A 825 -12.44 22.86 28.01
N THR A 826 -12.45 22.31 29.23
CA THR A 826 -11.95 22.99 30.43
C THR A 826 -10.51 22.63 30.78
N ILE A 827 -9.92 21.66 30.09
CA ILE A 827 -8.56 21.17 30.35
C ILE A 827 -7.57 22.03 29.54
N GLU A 828 -6.52 22.52 30.21
CA GLU A 828 -5.46 23.30 29.57
C GLU A 828 -4.47 22.40 28.81
N GLU A 829 -3.87 22.92 27.73
CA GLU A 829 -3.00 22.15 26.82
C GLU A 829 -1.85 21.40 27.50
N PRO A 830 -1.08 22.01 28.41
CA PRO A 830 -0.01 21.30 29.09
C PRO A 830 -0.47 20.12 29.95
N LYS A 831 -1.78 19.92 30.15
CA LYS A 831 -2.33 18.83 30.96
C LYS A 831 -2.68 17.59 30.14
N TYR A 832 -2.99 17.73 28.85
CA TYR A 832 -3.38 16.62 27.95
C TYR A 832 -2.35 16.31 26.85
N ARG A 833 -1.31 17.14 26.68
CA ARG A 833 -0.18 16.87 25.80
C ARG A 833 0.35 15.44 25.94
N GLN A 834 0.68 14.80 24.82
CA GLN A 834 1.32 13.49 24.81
C GLN A 834 2.55 13.47 25.73
N GLY A 835 2.70 12.40 26.52
CA GLY A 835 3.77 12.23 27.51
C GLY A 835 3.47 12.83 28.88
N THR A 836 2.32 13.48 29.07
CA THR A 836 1.97 14.12 30.36
C THR A 836 0.96 13.32 31.19
N ARG A 837 -0.15 12.88 30.57
CA ARG A 837 -1.26 12.15 31.21
C ARG A 837 -1.87 11.14 30.24
N ASP A 838 -1.04 10.28 29.68
CA ASP A 838 -1.47 9.33 28.65
C ASP A 838 -2.45 8.27 29.21
N VAL A 839 -2.40 8.00 30.53
CA VAL A 839 -3.31 7.07 31.20
C VAL A 839 -3.78 7.64 32.54
N VAL A 840 -5.08 7.46 32.83
CA VAL A 840 -5.66 7.68 34.17
C VAL A 840 -6.01 6.32 34.76
N LEU A 841 -5.31 5.90 35.81
CA LEU A 841 -5.56 4.63 36.47
C LEU A 841 -6.78 4.73 37.39
N VAL A 842 -7.78 3.88 37.12
CA VAL A 842 -8.98 3.75 37.95
C VAL A 842 -8.94 2.37 38.60
N ASN A 843 -9.10 2.31 39.94
CA ASN A 843 -9.25 1.04 40.66
C ASN A 843 -10.74 0.72 40.90
N PRO A 844 -11.39 -0.08 40.04
CA PRO A 844 -12.84 -0.34 40.13
C PRO A 844 -13.24 -1.15 41.38
N GLU A 845 -12.32 -1.90 41.99
CA GLU A 845 -12.62 -2.65 43.22
C GLU A 845 -12.73 -1.75 44.46
N GLN A 846 -12.05 -0.61 44.44
CA GLN A 846 -12.07 0.38 45.52
C GLN A 846 -13.03 1.55 45.22
N ASN A 847 -13.27 1.86 43.94
CA ASN A 847 -14.18 2.93 43.50
C ASN A 847 -15.56 2.38 43.13
N THR A 848 -16.32 1.92 44.13
CA THR A 848 -17.70 1.42 43.95
C THR A 848 -18.77 2.50 44.12
N GLU A 849 -18.41 3.68 44.64
CA GLU A 849 -19.30 4.81 44.79
C GLU A 849 -19.35 5.67 43.51
N ARG A 850 -20.53 6.22 43.21
CA ARG A 850 -20.69 7.18 42.11
C ARG A 850 -19.92 8.45 42.44
N MET A 851 -19.01 8.87 41.56
CA MET A 851 -18.25 10.11 41.70
C MET A 851 -18.78 11.16 40.71
N GLU A 852 -18.88 12.41 41.15
CA GLU A 852 -19.19 13.53 40.27
C GLU A 852 -18.04 13.77 39.28
N LEU A 853 -18.36 14.00 37.99
CA LEU A 853 -17.35 14.13 36.93
C LEU A 853 -16.32 15.24 37.22
N LYS A 854 -16.76 16.35 37.82
CA LYS A 854 -15.86 17.46 38.20
C LYS A 854 -14.85 17.04 39.28
N GLU A 855 -15.26 16.18 40.21
CA GLU A 855 -14.39 15.65 41.24
C GLU A 855 -13.40 14.63 40.65
N ALA A 856 -13.89 13.74 39.78
CA ALA A 856 -13.05 12.81 39.04
C ALA A 856 -11.98 13.53 38.20
N LEU A 857 -12.36 14.59 37.48
CA LEU A 857 -11.41 15.40 36.72
C LEU A 857 -10.42 16.14 37.62
N LYS A 858 -10.85 16.65 38.77
CA LYS A 858 -9.93 17.29 39.73
C LYS A 858 -8.85 16.32 40.20
N VAL A 859 -9.23 15.08 40.49
CA VAL A 859 -8.28 14.01 40.87
C VAL A 859 -7.37 13.67 39.69
N ALA A 860 -7.92 13.44 38.50
CA ALA A 860 -7.14 13.10 37.30
C ALA A 860 -6.14 14.20 36.87
N LEU A 861 -6.48 15.47 37.14
CA LEU A 861 -5.68 16.64 36.77
C LEU A 861 -4.72 17.12 37.87
N ASP A 862 -4.67 16.45 39.03
CA ASP A 862 -3.75 16.78 40.11
C ASP A 862 -2.32 16.30 39.80
N ASP A 863 -1.38 17.26 39.63
CA ASP A 863 0.03 16.93 39.36
C ASP A 863 0.71 16.22 40.53
N SER A 864 0.22 16.34 41.77
CA SER A 864 0.80 15.68 42.94
C SER A 864 0.56 14.16 42.94
N GLN A 865 -0.45 13.70 42.20
CA GLN A 865 -0.81 12.29 42.04
C GLN A 865 -0.17 11.66 40.79
N LYS A 866 0.59 12.45 40.01
CA LYS A 866 1.30 11.92 38.84
C LYS A 866 2.35 10.91 39.27
N ILE A 867 2.25 9.73 38.69
CA ILE A 867 3.28 8.71 38.77
C ILE A 867 3.84 8.50 37.37
N PRO A 868 5.17 8.38 37.20
CA PRO A 868 5.73 7.95 35.93
C PRO A 868 5.21 6.54 35.63
N ILE A 869 4.64 6.34 34.45
CA ILE A 869 4.26 5.00 33.98
C ILE A 869 5.57 4.23 33.78
N ARG A 870 5.93 3.40 34.76
CA ARG A 870 7.07 2.49 34.69
C ARG A 870 6.54 1.09 34.48
N GLY A 871 6.74 0.54 33.28
CA GLY A 871 6.60 -0.89 32.98
C GLY A 871 5.41 -1.58 33.66
N MET A 872 4.18 -1.25 33.22
CA MET A 872 3.07 -2.21 33.35
C MET A 872 3.21 -3.31 32.31
#